data_AF-A0A3R7BGP0-F1
#
_entry.id   AF-A0A3R7BGP0-F1
#
_cell.length_a   1.000
_cell.length_b   1.000
_cell.length_c   1.000
_cell.angle_alpha   90.00
_cell.angle_beta   90.00
_cell.angle_gamma   90.00
#
_symmetry.space_group_name_H-M   'P 1'
#
loop_
_entity.id
_entity.type
_entity.pdbx_description
1 polymer ?
#
loop_
_entity_poly.entity_id
_entity_poly.type
_entity_poly.pdbx_seq_one_letter_code
_entity_poly.pdbx_strand_id
1 'polypeptide(L)'
;MSGIIGVFNHDSAEDLVLKGIKMMEKRGVDPSSVYVRERSALGGISVKGDLILAEDRGVCGYASATWEGDEIRIERDRIGIKPIFYSLSNGFAFASERKVLLRLGFRDTFELNPREVISYHTMRDEISRSYKGFFSLGDEHEKSREEIRRELKELIIEAVESRIPDGHFGLLLSGGLDSTLLACCIKQIVGSDRFTCYSAGVEASKDIEFAMRAAEEHGLNLKVTEVGMDNIQRHVREVVELIEDSSAMKVGVGLPVLIAVSEAKRDGIDHIFVGNGSDELFGGYNRHKMSKDVNKDCFSDMLSYYERNSYRDEVIAANVGVELIMPFLDPKIIEYALKIPSELKIDGDVNKLILREVALDLGVNEAFAYRKKTAAQYGSGFDRAIARLARSKGFRSKNQYLREILKRPNLRLGALYSSGKDSTYALYLMQMQNYEIRCLITLKSKNPASYMFHTPTIDLVPLQAELMGIPPVIEETAGEAEYELFDLERALLRARDEYKIEGVVTGALYSNYQRERIELIADRIGLKVFSPLWHLDEERVIREMLNAGFRIVFTAVAAEGLDSSWLGREITHSDLDELMRLKERYGISIMGEGGELESLVIGGPNFRGEIILEDFEILEEGEGRGQLILHRVSVKDILKR
;
A
#
# COMPACT_ATOMS: atom_id res chain seq x y z
N MET A 1 -0.63 -19.63 16.44
CA MET A 1 0.06 -19.10 15.24
C MET A 1 1.52 -18.96 15.53
N SER A 2 2.35 -19.34 14.58
CA SER A 2 3.80 -19.24 14.69
C SER A 2 4.30 -17.81 14.51
N GLY A 3 5.43 -17.48 15.12
CA GLY A 3 6.20 -16.28 14.86
C GLY A 3 7.69 -16.58 14.96
N ILE A 4 8.52 -15.79 14.28
CA ILE A 4 9.98 -15.95 14.30
C ILE A 4 10.64 -14.77 15.02
N ILE A 5 11.75 -15.03 15.72
CA ILE A 5 12.61 -14.00 16.30
C ILE A 5 14.07 -14.49 16.35
N GLY A 6 15.02 -13.60 16.07
CA GLY A 6 16.45 -13.86 16.22
C GLY A 6 17.24 -12.59 16.49
N VAL A 7 18.33 -12.71 17.25
CA VAL A 7 19.32 -11.63 17.49
C VAL A 7 20.71 -12.25 17.50
N PHE A 8 21.64 -11.67 16.72
CA PHE A 8 22.98 -12.17 16.48
C PHE A 8 23.99 -11.03 16.55
N ASN A 9 25.23 -11.34 16.97
CA ASN A 9 26.31 -10.36 17.15
C ASN A 9 25.92 -9.12 17.98
N HIS A 10 25.20 -9.37 19.08
CA HIS A 10 24.82 -8.36 20.06
C HIS A 10 25.21 -8.84 21.47
N ASP A 11 25.79 -7.95 22.29
CA ASP A 11 26.31 -8.30 23.63
C ASP A 11 25.25 -8.89 24.58
N SER A 12 23.98 -8.54 24.36
CA SER A 12 22.82 -9.05 25.10
C SER A 12 21.87 -9.91 24.25
N ALA A 13 22.36 -10.55 23.19
CA ALA A 13 21.52 -11.30 22.24
C ALA A 13 20.55 -12.28 22.93
N GLU A 14 21.06 -13.11 23.85
CA GLU A 14 20.26 -14.07 24.63
C GLU A 14 19.09 -13.42 25.39
N ASP A 15 19.39 -12.40 26.19
CA ASP A 15 18.39 -11.71 27.00
C ASP A 15 17.33 -11.00 26.13
N LEU A 16 17.75 -10.38 25.02
CA LEU A 16 16.84 -9.73 24.08
C LEU A 16 15.89 -10.74 23.42
N VAL A 17 16.43 -11.88 23.02
CA VAL A 17 15.66 -12.96 22.41
C VAL A 17 14.63 -13.52 23.40
N LEU A 18 15.03 -13.83 24.64
CA LEU A 18 14.12 -14.30 25.69
C LEU A 18 13.03 -13.26 26.03
N LYS A 19 13.37 -11.97 26.02
CA LYS A 19 12.39 -10.88 26.20
C LYS A 19 11.39 -10.85 25.04
N GLY A 20 11.84 -11.02 23.81
CA GLY A 20 10.99 -11.05 22.62
C GLY A 20 10.01 -12.21 22.61
N ILE A 21 10.45 -13.42 22.98
CA ILE A 21 9.58 -14.60 23.18
C ILE A 21 8.44 -14.27 24.14
N LYS A 22 8.77 -13.80 25.34
CA LYS A 22 7.76 -13.47 26.37
C LYS A 22 6.77 -12.41 25.91
N MET A 23 7.18 -11.53 24.99
CA MET A 23 6.29 -10.55 24.39
C MET A 23 5.32 -11.16 23.36
N MET A 24 5.79 -12.12 22.56
CA MET A 24 4.98 -12.87 21.59
C MET A 24 3.99 -13.80 22.29
N GLU A 25 4.43 -14.56 23.29
CA GLU A 25 3.58 -15.48 24.07
C GLU A 25 2.43 -14.76 24.77
N LYS A 26 2.69 -13.58 25.36
CA LYS A 26 1.65 -12.74 25.97
C LYS A 26 0.54 -12.31 25.00
N ARG A 27 0.77 -12.44 23.70
CA ARG A 27 -0.16 -12.05 22.63
C ARG A 27 -0.70 -13.25 21.87
N GLY A 28 -0.51 -14.47 22.38
CA GLY A 28 -1.02 -15.70 21.76
C GLY A 28 -0.25 -16.16 20.53
N VAL A 29 0.94 -15.60 20.29
CA VAL A 29 1.85 -16.04 19.23
C VAL A 29 2.82 -17.06 19.82
N ASP A 30 2.90 -18.23 19.19
CA ASP A 30 3.80 -19.34 19.54
C ASP A 30 5.13 -19.16 18.79
N PRO A 31 6.24 -18.82 19.46
CA PRO A 31 7.52 -18.65 18.78
C PRO A 31 8.12 -20.03 18.45
N SER A 32 8.09 -20.40 17.17
CA SER A 32 8.65 -21.67 16.70
C SER A 32 10.18 -21.63 16.76
N SER A 33 10.75 -22.21 17.83
CA SER A 33 12.18 -22.49 18.08
C SER A 33 13.15 -21.31 17.94
N VAL A 34 13.77 -20.97 19.07
CA VAL A 34 14.63 -19.81 19.21
C VAL A 34 16.08 -20.24 19.44
N TYR A 35 17.02 -19.65 18.71
CA TYR A 35 18.43 -19.87 18.96
C TYR A 35 18.99 -18.88 19.97
N VAL A 36 19.55 -19.45 21.04
CA VAL A 36 20.42 -18.79 21.99
C VAL A 36 21.64 -19.67 22.12
N ARG A 37 22.82 -19.19 21.75
CA ARG A 37 24.03 -19.61 22.46
C ARG A 37 25.18 -18.63 22.32
N GLU A 38 25.79 -18.40 23.47
CA GLU A 38 27.07 -17.74 23.69
C GLU A 38 28.08 -18.11 22.59
N ARG A 39 28.79 -17.10 22.10
CA ARG A 39 29.92 -17.17 21.17
C ARG A 39 30.51 -18.58 20.97
N SER A 40 30.34 -19.12 19.77
CA SER A 40 31.12 -20.22 19.17
C SER A 40 31.08 -21.62 19.83
N ALA A 41 30.96 -22.63 18.97
CA ALA A 41 31.19 -24.08 19.19
C ALA A 41 30.07 -24.92 19.87
N LEU A 42 29.49 -25.81 19.04
CA LEU A 42 29.01 -27.18 19.31
C LEU A 42 28.14 -27.47 20.56
N GLY A 43 26.94 -28.01 20.30
CA GLY A 43 26.44 -29.20 20.99
C GLY A 43 25.22 -29.04 21.89
N GLY A 44 24.07 -29.54 21.42
CA GLY A 44 22.87 -29.85 22.22
C GLY A 44 21.57 -29.29 21.64
N ILE A 45 21.12 -29.85 20.51
CA ILE A 45 20.00 -29.34 19.70
C ILE A 45 18.79 -30.29 19.81
N SER A 46 17.57 -29.76 19.89
CA SER A 46 16.37 -30.43 19.35
C SER A 46 16.17 -29.92 17.92
N VAL A 47 16.61 -30.73 16.96
CA VAL A 47 16.78 -30.41 15.53
C VAL A 47 15.51 -30.80 14.77
N LYS A 48 15.03 -29.95 13.84
CA LYS A 48 14.17 -30.39 12.73
C LYS A 48 14.97 -30.22 11.42
N GLY A 49 15.92 -31.12 11.21
CA GLY A 49 16.96 -31.04 10.16
C GLY A 49 18.02 -29.96 10.43
N ASP A 50 19.27 -30.21 10.05
CA ASP A 50 20.48 -29.41 10.36
C ASP A 50 20.54 -27.98 9.75
N LEU A 51 19.40 -27.35 9.44
CA LEU A 51 19.31 -26.16 8.58
C LEU A 51 18.34 -25.06 9.06
N ILE A 52 17.19 -25.42 9.61
CA ILE A 52 16.09 -24.48 9.84
C ILE A 52 16.12 -23.95 11.28
N LEU A 53 16.27 -22.64 11.46
CA LEU A 53 16.23 -21.99 12.76
C LEU A 53 14.81 -21.73 13.25
N ALA A 54 13.97 -21.14 12.39
CA ALA A 54 12.60 -20.78 12.71
C ALA A 54 11.77 -20.76 11.43
N GLU A 55 10.51 -21.19 11.52
CA GLU A 55 9.60 -21.16 10.38
C GLU A 55 8.18 -20.85 10.86
N ASP A 56 7.64 -19.72 10.41
CA ASP A 56 6.22 -19.42 10.47
C ASP A 56 5.58 -19.82 9.14
N ARG A 57 5.10 -21.07 9.07
CA ARG A 57 4.41 -21.61 7.89
C ARG A 57 2.92 -21.71 8.18
N GLY A 58 2.14 -20.87 7.49
CA GLY A 58 0.69 -20.96 7.45
C GLY A 58 0.18 -21.70 6.21
N VAL A 59 -1.14 -21.83 6.10
CA VAL A 59 -1.86 -22.47 4.99
C VAL A 59 -1.57 -21.79 3.65
N CYS A 60 -1.32 -20.48 3.64
CA CYS A 60 -1.17 -19.70 2.40
C CYS A 60 0.21 -19.05 2.21
N GLY A 61 1.06 -19.02 3.24
CA GLY A 61 2.34 -18.29 3.19
C GLY A 61 3.34 -18.79 4.21
N TYR A 62 4.58 -18.34 4.09
CA TYR A 62 5.64 -18.71 5.02
C TYR A 62 6.62 -17.57 5.26
N ALA A 63 7.23 -17.58 6.44
CA ALA A 63 8.40 -16.79 6.79
C ALA A 63 9.41 -17.75 7.44
N SER A 64 10.65 -17.77 6.98
CA SER A 64 11.67 -18.68 7.47
C SER A 64 12.98 -17.97 7.80
N ALA A 65 13.68 -18.52 8.79
CA ALA A 65 15.06 -18.25 9.08
C ALA A 65 15.82 -19.58 9.10
N THR A 66 16.90 -19.70 8.35
CA THR A 66 17.80 -20.87 8.32
C THR A 66 19.19 -20.46 8.77
N TRP A 67 19.94 -21.39 9.34
CA TRP A 67 21.34 -21.17 9.71
C TRP A 67 22.18 -22.36 9.29
N GLU A 68 23.13 -22.08 8.41
CA GLU A 68 24.09 -23.03 7.87
C GLU A 68 25.50 -22.48 8.09
N GLY A 69 26.33 -23.17 8.89
CA GLY A 69 27.72 -22.74 9.12
C GLY A 69 27.82 -21.37 9.81
N ASP A 70 28.33 -20.35 9.10
CA ASP A 70 28.40 -18.96 9.57
C ASP A 70 27.25 -18.08 9.03
N GLU A 71 26.40 -18.61 8.15
CA GLU A 71 25.37 -17.86 7.42
C GLU A 71 23.99 -18.06 8.06
N ILE A 72 23.31 -16.95 8.35
CA ILE A 72 21.91 -16.91 8.74
C ILE A 72 21.12 -16.32 7.58
N ARG A 73 20.18 -17.07 7.04
CA ARG A 73 19.35 -16.64 5.92
C ARG A 73 17.93 -16.40 6.38
N ILE A 74 17.35 -15.25 6.05
CA ILE A 74 15.92 -14.96 6.24
C ILE A 74 15.24 -14.78 4.88
N GLU A 75 14.06 -15.38 4.75
CA GLU A 75 13.22 -15.24 3.56
C GLU A 75 11.74 -15.45 3.89
N ARG A 76 10.86 -15.01 2.99
CA ARG A 76 9.41 -15.21 3.13
C ARG A 76 8.74 -15.50 1.78
N ASP A 77 7.46 -15.83 1.80
CA ASP A 77 6.70 -16.15 0.58
C ASP A 77 6.72 -14.99 -0.44
N ARG A 78 6.62 -15.34 -1.72
CA ARG A 78 6.78 -14.37 -2.82
C ARG A 78 5.63 -13.37 -2.94
N ILE A 79 4.55 -13.49 -2.19
CA ILE A 79 3.47 -12.48 -2.19
C ILE A 79 3.70 -11.50 -1.04
N GLY A 80 4.31 -11.99 0.04
CA GLY A 80 4.54 -11.28 1.29
C GLY A 80 3.39 -11.44 2.27
N ILE A 81 2.74 -12.60 2.29
CA ILE A 81 1.66 -12.94 3.22
C ILE A 81 2.19 -12.91 4.65
N LYS A 82 3.27 -13.65 4.94
CA LYS A 82 3.89 -13.63 6.27
C LYS A 82 4.95 -12.52 6.35
N PRO A 83 4.89 -11.60 7.34
CA PRO A 83 5.87 -10.53 7.49
C PRO A 83 7.17 -11.01 8.15
N ILE A 84 8.29 -10.39 7.74
CA ILE A 84 9.55 -10.42 8.48
C ILE A 84 10.05 -8.98 8.56
N PHE A 85 10.39 -8.53 9.76
CA PHE A 85 11.13 -7.30 10.00
C PHE A 85 12.53 -7.64 10.44
N TYR A 86 13.50 -6.80 10.08
CA TYR A 86 14.89 -6.95 10.49
C TYR A 86 15.54 -5.63 10.87
N SER A 87 16.64 -5.70 11.59
CA SER A 87 17.50 -4.57 11.97
C SER A 87 18.96 -4.98 11.82
N LEU A 88 19.74 -4.06 11.28
CA LEU A 88 21.20 -4.12 11.23
C LEU A 88 21.85 -3.16 12.24
N SER A 89 21.03 -2.50 13.07
CA SER A 89 21.52 -1.62 14.12
C SER A 89 22.01 -2.48 15.29
N ASN A 90 23.33 -2.50 15.52
CA ASN A 90 23.99 -3.25 16.58
C ASN A 90 23.82 -4.78 16.44
N GLY A 91 24.51 -5.37 15.47
CA GLY A 91 24.35 -6.78 15.09
C GLY A 91 23.18 -6.99 14.12
N PHE A 92 22.71 -8.24 14.01
CA PHE A 92 21.61 -8.62 13.15
C PHE A 92 20.42 -9.15 13.96
N ALA A 93 19.26 -8.54 13.81
CA ALA A 93 18.04 -8.97 14.48
C ALA A 93 16.89 -9.07 13.50
N PHE A 94 15.97 -10.01 13.72
CA PHE A 94 14.73 -10.13 12.96
C PHE A 94 13.57 -10.60 13.82
N ALA A 95 12.34 -10.27 13.41
CA ALA A 95 11.11 -10.74 14.03
C ALA A 95 9.92 -10.68 13.07
N SER A 96 8.87 -11.49 13.29
CA SER A 96 7.61 -11.38 12.53
C SER A 96 6.84 -10.07 12.78
N GLU A 97 7.12 -9.35 13.87
CA GLU A 97 6.43 -8.10 14.22
C GLU A 97 7.42 -6.97 14.51
N ARG A 98 7.23 -5.80 13.88
CA ARG A 98 8.12 -4.64 14.02
C ARG A 98 8.24 -4.15 15.47
N LYS A 99 7.12 -4.07 16.20
CA LYS A 99 7.12 -3.65 17.62
C LYS A 99 7.99 -4.51 18.52
N VAL A 100 8.24 -5.77 18.17
CA VAL A 100 9.12 -6.64 18.96
C VAL A 100 10.54 -6.07 18.91
N LEU A 101 11.06 -5.84 17.70
CA LEU A 101 12.39 -5.23 17.52
C LEU A 101 12.50 -3.87 18.20
N LEU A 102 11.48 -3.01 18.04
CA LEU A 102 11.46 -1.67 18.65
C LEU A 102 11.52 -1.70 20.18
N ARG A 103 10.78 -2.61 20.84
CA ARG A 103 10.84 -2.74 22.31
C ARG A 103 12.13 -3.39 22.80
N LEU A 104 12.81 -4.16 21.95
CA LEU A 104 14.14 -4.69 22.22
C LEU A 104 15.25 -3.63 22.03
N GLY A 105 14.91 -2.43 21.55
CA GLY A 105 15.83 -1.30 21.44
C GLY A 105 16.37 -1.06 20.03
N PHE A 106 16.03 -1.90 19.05
CA PHE A 106 16.38 -1.70 17.65
C PHE A 106 15.52 -0.58 17.05
N ARG A 107 16.14 0.52 16.62
CA ARG A 107 15.42 1.71 16.11
C ARG A 107 15.31 1.75 14.59
N ASP A 108 16.30 1.20 13.89
CA ASP A 108 16.33 1.12 12.43
C ASP A 108 15.89 -0.27 11.99
N THR A 109 14.57 -0.43 11.94
CA THR A 109 13.89 -1.67 11.57
C THR A 109 13.28 -1.53 10.18
N PHE A 110 13.48 -2.52 9.32
CA PHE A 110 12.97 -2.57 7.95
C PHE A 110 12.10 -3.81 7.77
N GLU A 111 11.10 -3.74 6.90
CA GLU A 111 10.38 -4.94 6.46
C GLU A 111 11.17 -5.62 5.33
N LEU A 112 11.32 -6.93 5.39
CA LEU A 112 11.97 -7.71 4.33
C LEU A 112 11.11 -7.67 3.07
N ASN A 113 11.66 -7.19 1.94
CA ASN A 113 10.98 -7.31 0.66
C ASN A 113 10.76 -8.81 0.39
N PRO A 114 9.53 -9.27 0.05
CA PRO A 114 9.30 -10.70 -0.06
C PRO A 114 10.04 -11.37 -1.26
N ARG A 115 10.60 -10.58 -2.18
CA ARG A 115 11.48 -11.02 -3.29
C ARG A 115 12.95 -10.99 -2.89
N GLU A 116 13.29 -10.44 -1.75
CA GLU A 116 14.65 -10.43 -1.22
C GLU A 116 14.88 -11.63 -0.31
N VAL A 117 16.10 -12.16 -0.35
CA VAL A 117 16.65 -13.11 0.62
C VAL A 117 17.88 -12.46 1.22
N ILE A 118 17.87 -12.28 2.54
CA ILE A 118 19.00 -11.71 3.28
C ILE A 118 19.81 -12.84 3.89
N SER A 119 21.12 -12.82 3.64
CA SER A 119 22.09 -13.73 4.23
C SER A 119 23.08 -12.94 5.08
N TYR A 120 23.13 -13.22 6.37
CA TYR A 120 24.02 -12.58 7.33
C TYR A 120 25.13 -13.54 7.76
N HIS A 121 26.39 -13.14 7.53
CA HIS A 121 27.58 -13.93 7.87
C HIS A 121 28.11 -13.53 9.25
N THR A 122 27.75 -14.30 10.26
CA THR A 122 28.03 -14.03 11.68
C THR A 122 29.52 -13.84 12.00
N MET A 123 30.44 -14.55 11.34
CA MET A 123 31.88 -14.41 11.60
C MET A 123 32.49 -13.14 11.00
N ARG A 124 31.93 -12.66 9.89
CA ARG A 124 32.45 -11.50 9.14
C ARG A 124 31.68 -10.22 9.44
N ASP A 125 30.54 -10.32 10.09
CA ASP A 125 29.59 -9.22 10.29
C ASP A 125 29.18 -8.58 8.96
N GLU A 126 28.98 -9.43 7.94
CA GLU A 126 28.66 -9.02 6.57
C GLU A 126 27.26 -9.47 6.18
N ILE A 127 26.59 -8.67 5.35
CA ILE A 127 25.30 -9.00 4.75
C ILE A 127 25.44 -9.17 3.25
N SER A 128 24.88 -10.25 2.72
CA SER A 128 24.67 -10.47 1.30
C SER A 128 23.17 -10.59 0.99
N ARG A 129 22.81 -10.29 -0.26
CA ARG A 129 21.42 -10.26 -0.73
C ARG A 129 21.32 -11.05 -2.02
N SER A 130 20.28 -11.86 -2.11
CA SER A 130 19.85 -12.48 -3.36
C SER A 130 18.38 -12.21 -3.60
N TYR A 131 17.93 -12.40 -4.83
CA TYR A 131 16.59 -12.02 -5.27
C TYR A 131 15.85 -13.20 -5.89
N LYS A 132 14.54 -13.24 -5.62
CA LYS A 132 13.59 -14.22 -6.15
C LYS A 132 12.76 -13.56 -7.24
N GLY A 133 12.41 -14.33 -8.26
CA GLY A 133 11.45 -13.88 -9.27
C GLY A 133 10.05 -13.68 -8.68
N PHE A 134 9.27 -12.82 -9.34
CA PHE A 134 7.82 -12.73 -9.13
C PHE A 134 7.07 -13.51 -10.22
N PHE A 135 5.74 -13.43 -10.20
CA PHE A 135 4.92 -13.90 -11.32
C PHE A 135 5.25 -13.12 -12.60
N SER A 136 4.89 -13.66 -13.77
CA SER A 136 5.04 -12.98 -15.05
C SER A 136 3.69 -12.56 -15.58
N LEU A 137 3.63 -11.37 -16.19
CA LEU A 137 2.43 -10.91 -16.90
C LEU A 137 2.13 -11.81 -18.10
N GLY A 138 3.18 -12.24 -18.82
CA GLY A 138 3.06 -13.14 -19.97
C GLY A 138 2.16 -12.60 -21.10
N ASP A 139 1.95 -13.42 -22.12
CA ASP A 139 0.91 -13.16 -23.12
C ASP A 139 -0.47 -13.56 -22.55
N GLU A 140 -1.50 -12.82 -22.97
CA GLU A 140 -2.89 -13.16 -22.63
C GLU A 140 -3.26 -14.55 -23.19
N HIS A 141 -4.18 -15.24 -22.53
CA HIS A 141 -4.64 -16.55 -22.97
C HIS A 141 -5.35 -16.44 -24.33
N GLU A 142 -4.95 -17.25 -25.31
CA GLU A 142 -5.63 -17.38 -26.62
C GLU A 142 -6.89 -18.26 -26.58
N LYS A 143 -7.35 -18.64 -25.38
CA LYS A 143 -8.47 -19.57 -25.15
C LYS A 143 -9.82 -18.86 -25.26
N SER A 144 -10.89 -19.62 -25.52
CA SER A 144 -12.24 -19.07 -25.50
C SER A 144 -12.67 -18.63 -24.09
N ARG A 145 -13.60 -17.66 -23.99
CA ARG A 145 -14.18 -17.20 -22.71
C ARG A 145 -14.74 -18.35 -21.86
N GLU A 146 -15.38 -19.33 -22.51
CA GLU A 146 -15.97 -20.50 -21.84
C GLU A 146 -14.90 -21.42 -21.24
N GLU A 147 -13.80 -21.65 -21.97
CA GLU A 147 -12.66 -22.41 -21.46
C GLU A 147 -11.99 -21.70 -20.30
N ILE A 148 -11.77 -20.38 -20.41
CA ILE A 148 -11.18 -19.56 -19.34
C ILE A 148 -12.05 -19.62 -18.09
N ARG A 149 -13.37 -19.45 -18.24
CA ARG A 149 -14.34 -19.54 -17.14
C ARG A 149 -14.29 -20.91 -16.46
N ARG A 150 -14.26 -21.99 -17.24
CA ARG A 150 -14.23 -23.38 -16.71
C ARG A 150 -12.94 -23.65 -15.95
N GLU A 151 -11.79 -23.34 -16.53
CA GLU A 151 -10.48 -23.57 -15.91
C GLU A 151 -10.29 -22.70 -14.66
N LEU A 152 -10.71 -21.42 -14.69
CA LEU A 152 -10.67 -20.56 -13.52
C LEU A 152 -11.53 -21.12 -12.38
N LYS A 153 -12.72 -21.63 -12.69
CA LYS A 153 -13.59 -22.29 -11.70
C LYS A 153 -12.92 -23.51 -11.09
N GLU A 154 -12.32 -24.38 -11.91
CA GLU A 154 -11.59 -25.57 -11.45
C GLU A 154 -10.42 -25.19 -10.53
N LEU A 155 -9.64 -24.18 -10.89
CA LEU A 155 -8.53 -23.68 -10.07
C LEU A 155 -9.02 -23.11 -8.72
N ILE A 156 -10.13 -22.37 -8.71
CA ILE A 156 -10.72 -21.86 -7.46
C ILE A 156 -11.19 -23.01 -6.56
N ILE A 157 -11.86 -24.01 -7.12
CA ILE A 157 -12.31 -25.19 -6.37
C ILE A 157 -11.10 -25.93 -5.79
N GLU A 158 -10.06 -26.21 -6.59
CA GLU A 158 -8.84 -26.89 -6.14
C GLU A 158 -8.14 -26.12 -5.01
N ALA A 159 -8.03 -24.79 -5.16
CA ALA A 159 -7.39 -23.94 -4.16
C ALA A 159 -8.16 -23.88 -2.83
N VAL A 160 -9.50 -23.95 -2.88
CA VAL A 160 -10.36 -24.01 -1.69
C VAL A 160 -10.28 -25.39 -1.05
N GLU A 161 -10.49 -26.45 -1.82
CA GLU A 161 -10.54 -27.84 -1.36
C GLU A 161 -9.25 -28.26 -0.65
N SER A 162 -8.09 -27.92 -1.24
CA SER A 162 -6.76 -28.22 -0.67
C SER A 162 -6.45 -27.50 0.65
N ARG A 163 -7.30 -26.55 1.08
CA ARG A 163 -7.09 -25.71 2.26
C ARG A 163 -8.20 -25.85 3.29
N ILE A 164 -9.13 -26.77 3.12
CA ILE A 164 -10.19 -27.01 4.10
C ILE A 164 -9.59 -27.56 5.40
N PRO A 165 -9.81 -26.90 6.55
CA PRO A 165 -9.37 -27.43 7.84
C PRO A 165 -10.12 -28.70 8.24
N ASP A 166 -9.45 -29.58 8.98
CA ASP A 166 -10.07 -30.81 9.53
C ASP A 166 -11.20 -30.51 10.52
N GLY A 167 -11.08 -29.42 11.28
CA GLY A 167 -12.06 -28.96 12.27
C GLY A 167 -13.18 -28.09 11.69
N HIS A 168 -14.05 -27.58 12.57
CA HIS A 168 -15.00 -26.52 12.22
C HIS A 168 -14.25 -25.22 11.98
N PHE A 169 -14.61 -24.47 10.95
CA PHE A 169 -13.87 -23.27 10.54
C PHE A 169 -14.80 -22.09 10.22
N GLY A 170 -14.22 -20.91 10.00
CA GLY A 170 -14.97 -19.70 9.71
C GLY A 170 -14.79 -19.19 8.29
N LEU A 171 -15.65 -18.26 7.89
CA LEU A 171 -15.50 -17.45 6.67
C LEU A 171 -15.92 -16.00 6.98
N LEU A 172 -15.16 -15.00 6.53
CA LEU A 172 -15.61 -13.60 6.62
C LEU A 172 -16.58 -13.29 5.47
N LEU A 173 -17.83 -12.99 5.81
CA LEU A 173 -18.90 -12.70 4.85
C LEU A 173 -19.22 -11.20 4.83
N SER A 174 -18.80 -10.53 3.76
CA SER A 174 -19.09 -9.11 3.53
C SER A 174 -20.38 -8.86 2.74
N GLY A 175 -21.02 -9.93 2.23
CA GLY A 175 -22.13 -9.84 1.28
C GLY A 175 -21.71 -9.28 -0.10
N GLY A 176 -20.40 -9.23 -0.39
CA GLY A 176 -19.86 -8.94 -1.72
C GLY A 176 -19.64 -10.21 -2.55
N LEU A 177 -19.29 -10.02 -3.83
CA LEU A 177 -19.03 -11.10 -4.79
C LEU A 177 -18.07 -12.16 -4.23
N ASP A 178 -16.93 -11.74 -3.70
CA ASP A 178 -15.79 -12.62 -3.43
C ASP A 178 -16.06 -13.56 -2.27
N SER A 179 -16.54 -13.01 -1.14
CA SER A 179 -16.89 -13.82 0.03
C SER A 179 -18.08 -14.73 -0.21
N THR A 180 -19.07 -14.28 -1.01
CA THR A 180 -20.24 -15.11 -1.33
C THR A 180 -19.87 -16.24 -2.30
N LEU A 181 -19.00 -15.97 -3.28
CA LEU A 181 -18.44 -17.00 -4.15
C LEU A 181 -17.72 -18.08 -3.33
N LEU A 182 -16.82 -17.67 -2.41
CA LEU A 182 -16.12 -18.61 -1.54
C LEU A 182 -17.10 -19.41 -0.66
N ALA A 183 -18.11 -18.76 -0.05
CA ALA A 183 -19.10 -19.44 0.76
C ALA A 183 -19.89 -20.49 -0.03
N CYS A 184 -20.33 -20.16 -1.25
CA CYS A 184 -21.02 -21.11 -2.12
C CYS A 184 -20.11 -22.26 -2.56
N CYS A 185 -18.86 -21.97 -2.93
CA CYS A 185 -17.86 -22.98 -3.28
C CYS A 185 -17.61 -23.95 -2.12
N ILE A 186 -17.33 -23.44 -0.92
CA ILE A 186 -17.10 -24.25 0.28
C ILE A 186 -18.34 -25.08 0.62
N LYS A 187 -19.54 -24.48 0.54
CA LYS A 187 -20.80 -25.20 0.77
C LYS A 187 -21.00 -26.37 -0.20
N GLN A 188 -20.59 -26.23 -1.46
CA GLN A 188 -20.67 -27.34 -2.43
C GLN A 188 -19.69 -28.46 -2.08
N ILE A 189 -18.49 -28.14 -1.56
CA ILE A 189 -17.46 -29.13 -1.25
C ILE A 189 -17.78 -29.88 0.06
N VAL A 190 -18.16 -29.17 1.13
CA VAL A 190 -18.28 -29.76 2.48
C VAL A 190 -19.62 -29.54 3.18
N GLY A 191 -20.56 -28.81 2.57
CA GLY A 191 -21.83 -28.46 3.19
C GLY A 191 -21.75 -27.23 4.11
N SER A 192 -22.90 -26.62 4.41
CA SER A 192 -23.02 -25.39 5.21
C SER A 192 -22.77 -25.60 6.72
N ASP A 193 -22.88 -26.84 7.20
CA ASP A 193 -22.73 -27.15 8.64
C ASP A 193 -21.28 -27.25 9.08
N ARG A 194 -20.34 -27.31 8.13
CA ARG A 194 -18.89 -27.41 8.38
C ARG A 194 -18.21 -26.07 8.66
N PHE A 195 -18.92 -24.96 8.46
CA PHE A 195 -18.37 -23.64 8.68
C PHE A 195 -19.41 -22.63 9.15
N THR A 196 -18.93 -21.54 9.75
CA THR A 196 -19.75 -20.40 10.15
C THR A 196 -19.25 -19.13 9.46
N CYS A 197 -20.16 -18.39 8.85
CA CYS A 197 -19.89 -17.06 8.31
C CYS A 197 -19.89 -16.03 9.45
N TYR A 198 -18.95 -15.10 9.42
CA TYR A 198 -18.85 -14.00 10.37
C TYR A 198 -18.88 -12.66 9.64
N SER A 199 -19.63 -11.71 10.17
CA SER A 199 -19.67 -10.34 9.68
C SER A 199 -19.70 -9.36 10.84
N ALA A 200 -19.08 -8.19 10.66
CA ALA A 200 -19.04 -7.15 11.66
C ALA A 200 -19.19 -5.77 11.05
N GLY A 201 -19.91 -4.90 11.75
CA GLY A 201 -20.15 -3.53 11.31
C GLY A 201 -20.72 -2.67 12.43
N VAL A 202 -20.86 -1.38 12.12
CA VAL A 202 -21.66 -0.47 12.95
C VAL A 202 -23.13 -0.89 12.84
N GLU A 203 -23.88 -0.72 13.93
CA GLU A 203 -25.31 -1.01 14.01
C GLU A 203 -26.08 -0.50 12.77
N ALA A 204 -26.87 -1.38 12.16
CA ALA A 204 -27.63 -1.11 10.93
C ALA A 204 -26.77 -0.60 9.75
N SER A 205 -25.52 -1.06 9.64
CA SER A 205 -24.69 -0.79 8.46
C SER A 205 -25.15 -1.60 7.25
N LYS A 206 -24.88 -1.07 6.06
CA LYS A 206 -25.28 -1.71 4.80
C LYS A 206 -24.68 -3.10 4.64
N ASP A 207 -23.40 -3.29 4.99
CA ASP A 207 -22.74 -4.59 4.83
C ASP A 207 -23.36 -5.67 5.74
N ILE A 208 -23.86 -5.30 6.93
CA ILE A 208 -24.61 -6.23 7.79
C ILE A 208 -25.90 -6.66 7.12
N GLU A 209 -26.71 -5.72 6.64
CA GLU A 209 -27.96 -6.04 5.93
C GLU A 209 -27.71 -6.95 4.72
N PHE A 210 -26.63 -6.69 3.97
CA PHE A 210 -26.26 -7.50 2.81
C PHE A 210 -25.74 -8.88 3.20
N ALA A 211 -24.90 -8.99 4.23
CA ALA A 211 -24.42 -10.27 4.71
C ALA A 211 -25.59 -11.16 5.17
N MET A 212 -26.56 -10.60 5.90
CA MET A 212 -27.77 -11.31 6.33
C MET A 212 -28.58 -11.82 5.14
N ARG A 213 -28.85 -10.96 4.15
CA ARG A 213 -29.57 -11.38 2.93
C ARG A 213 -28.79 -12.41 2.12
N ALA A 214 -27.47 -12.28 2.01
CA ALA A 214 -26.64 -13.26 1.32
C ALA A 214 -26.68 -14.61 2.04
N ALA A 215 -26.63 -14.62 3.37
CA ALA A 215 -26.70 -15.83 4.15
C ALA A 215 -28.07 -16.52 4.04
N GLU A 216 -29.16 -15.76 4.10
CA GLU A 216 -30.52 -16.29 3.92
C GLU A 216 -30.70 -16.91 2.53
N GLU A 217 -30.38 -16.15 1.48
CA GLU A 217 -30.56 -16.58 0.08
C GLU A 217 -29.76 -17.84 -0.26
N HIS A 218 -28.54 -17.95 0.27
CA HIS A 218 -27.65 -19.07 -0.05
C HIS A 218 -27.67 -20.16 1.03
N GLY A 219 -28.53 -20.06 2.05
CA GLY A 219 -28.63 -21.00 3.17
C GLY A 219 -27.28 -21.21 3.88
N LEU A 220 -26.70 -20.13 4.40
CA LEU A 220 -25.43 -20.10 5.12
C LEU A 220 -25.66 -19.78 6.60
N ASN A 221 -24.87 -20.40 7.47
CA ASN A 221 -24.86 -20.09 8.90
C ASN A 221 -24.10 -18.78 9.11
N LEU A 222 -24.77 -17.69 9.47
CA LEU A 222 -24.15 -16.37 9.68
C LEU A 222 -24.28 -15.90 11.13
N LYS A 223 -23.17 -15.41 11.68
CA LYS A 223 -23.11 -14.65 12.93
C LYS A 223 -22.71 -13.20 12.64
N VAL A 224 -23.56 -12.27 13.07
CA VAL A 224 -23.33 -10.82 12.92
C VAL A 224 -22.95 -10.22 14.26
N THR A 225 -21.89 -9.41 14.27
CA THR A 225 -21.52 -8.58 15.43
C THR A 225 -21.72 -7.10 15.10
N GLU A 226 -22.71 -6.49 15.73
CA GLU A 226 -22.96 -5.05 15.63
C GLU A 226 -22.24 -4.29 16.74
N VAL A 227 -21.56 -3.19 16.38
CA VAL A 227 -20.80 -2.38 17.32
C VAL A 227 -21.42 -0.99 17.47
N GLY A 228 -21.85 -0.68 18.68
CA GLY A 228 -22.27 0.66 19.09
C GLY A 228 -21.09 1.63 19.29
N MET A 229 -21.41 2.93 19.35
CA MET A 229 -20.42 4.00 19.46
C MET A 229 -19.58 3.96 20.75
N ASP A 230 -20.07 3.35 21.83
CA ASP A 230 -19.35 3.29 23.10
C ASP A 230 -18.15 2.34 23.05
N ASN A 231 -18.25 1.27 22.25
CA ASN A 231 -17.20 0.27 22.11
C ASN A 231 -16.21 0.60 20.97
N ILE A 232 -16.58 1.48 20.05
CA ILE A 232 -15.75 1.78 18.87
C ILE A 232 -14.40 2.40 19.26
N GLN A 233 -14.35 3.24 20.31
CA GLN A 233 -13.11 3.88 20.75
C GLN A 233 -12.05 2.85 21.15
N ARG A 234 -12.47 1.77 21.83
CA ARG A 234 -11.58 0.68 22.24
C ARG A 234 -11.03 -0.05 21.02
N HIS A 235 -11.89 -0.48 20.10
CA HIS A 235 -11.45 -1.20 18.90
C HIS A 235 -10.57 -0.32 17.99
N VAL A 236 -10.85 0.98 17.87
CA VAL A 236 -10.01 1.90 17.09
C VAL A 236 -8.60 1.97 17.68
N ARG A 237 -8.49 2.10 19.01
CA ARG A 237 -7.19 2.10 19.70
C ARG A 237 -6.46 0.78 19.47
N GLU A 238 -7.16 -0.34 19.65
CA GLU A 238 -6.61 -1.67 19.47
C GLU A 238 -6.08 -1.88 18.05
N VAL A 239 -6.88 -1.59 17.01
CA VAL A 239 -6.42 -1.71 15.61
C VAL A 239 -5.18 -0.84 15.35
N VAL A 240 -5.18 0.43 15.77
CA VAL A 240 -4.03 1.33 15.57
C VAL A 240 -2.77 0.79 16.25
N GLU A 241 -2.87 0.27 17.47
CA GLU A 241 -1.74 -0.31 18.21
C GLU A 241 -1.26 -1.64 17.58
N LEU A 242 -2.18 -2.42 17.00
CA LEU A 242 -1.85 -3.68 16.35
C LEU A 242 -1.11 -3.47 15.03
N ILE A 243 -1.71 -2.68 14.13
CA ILE A 243 -1.20 -2.48 12.76
C ILE A 243 -0.05 -1.47 12.70
N GLU A 244 0.20 -0.74 13.79
CA GLU A 244 1.26 0.27 13.91
C GLU A 244 1.14 1.39 12.87
N ASP A 245 -0.08 1.73 12.47
CA ASP A 245 -0.40 2.71 11.43
C ASP A 245 -1.65 3.51 11.81
N SER A 246 -1.59 4.82 11.58
CA SER A 246 -2.67 5.78 11.94
C SER A 246 -3.51 6.23 10.73
N SER A 247 -3.32 5.62 9.56
CA SER A 247 -4.12 5.87 8.37
C SER A 247 -5.58 5.48 8.61
N ALA A 248 -6.49 6.44 8.41
CA ALA A 248 -7.94 6.21 8.53
C ALA A 248 -8.43 5.08 7.62
N MET A 249 -7.79 4.88 6.46
CA MET A 249 -8.14 3.79 5.55
C MET A 249 -7.79 2.43 6.15
N LYS A 250 -6.55 2.23 6.59
CA LYS A 250 -6.11 0.94 7.16
C LYS A 250 -6.87 0.62 8.45
N VAL A 251 -7.06 1.61 9.32
CA VAL A 251 -7.84 1.44 10.56
C VAL A 251 -9.30 1.11 10.24
N GLY A 252 -9.92 1.81 9.29
CA GLY A 252 -11.30 1.59 8.89
C GLY A 252 -11.56 0.19 8.33
N VAL A 253 -10.61 -0.37 7.58
CA VAL A 253 -10.71 -1.75 7.05
C VAL A 253 -10.34 -2.80 8.11
N GLY A 254 -9.42 -2.49 9.03
CA GLY A 254 -9.01 -3.43 10.09
C GLY A 254 -10.08 -3.65 11.17
N LEU A 255 -10.93 -2.66 11.44
CA LEU A 255 -12.02 -2.76 12.42
C LEU A 255 -12.99 -3.92 12.18
N PRO A 256 -13.64 -4.06 11.00
CA PRO A 256 -14.56 -5.18 10.77
C PRO A 256 -13.84 -6.53 10.85
N VAL A 257 -12.59 -6.61 10.37
CA VAL A 257 -11.77 -7.82 10.47
C VAL A 257 -11.54 -8.19 11.93
N LEU A 258 -10.98 -7.28 12.74
CA LEU A 258 -10.69 -7.51 14.16
C LEU A 258 -11.93 -8.02 14.91
N ILE A 259 -13.07 -7.36 14.72
CA ILE A 259 -14.30 -7.70 15.44
C ILE A 259 -14.81 -9.08 15.01
N ALA A 260 -14.84 -9.36 13.70
CA ALA A 260 -15.33 -10.63 13.18
C ALA A 260 -14.42 -11.81 13.57
N VAL A 261 -13.10 -11.67 13.45
CA VAL A 261 -12.17 -12.74 13.85
C VAL A 261 -12.16 -12.95 15.38
N SER A 262 -12.35 -11.88 16.16
CA SER A 262 -12.50 -11.99 17.62
C SER A 262 -13.73 -12.78 18.01
N GLU A 263 -14.85 -12.57 17.31
CA GLU A 263 -16.07 -13.32 17.56
C GLU A 263 -15.92 -14.79 17.16
N ALA A 264 -15.32 -15.05 16.00
CA ALA A 264 -15.01 -16.42 15.57
C ALA A 264 -14.11 -17.16 16.57
N LYS A 265 -13.11 -16.48 17.12
CA LYS A 265 -12.25 -17.09 18.15
C LYS A 265 -13.01 -17.47 19.42
N ARG A 266 -14.01 -16.67 19.83
CA ARG A 266 -14.88 -17.01 20.97
C ARG A 266 -15.68 -18.29 20.73
N ASP A 267 -16.01 -18.56 19.48
CA ASP A 267 -16.68 -19.80 19.05
C ASP A 267 -15.71 -20.98 18.86
N GLY A 268 -14.43 -20.81 19.24
CA GLY A 268 -13.40 -21.86 19.12
C GLY A 268 -12.84 -22.04 17.71
N ILE A 269 -13.05 -21.06 16.81
CA ILE A 269 -12.53 -21.11 15.45
C ILE A 269 -11.07 -20.68 15.42
N ASP A 270 -10.23 -21.51 14.82
CA ASP A 270 -8.80 -21.24 14.63
C ASP A 270 -8.45 -20.84 13.19
N HIS A 271 -9.33 -21.11 12.21
CA HIS A 271 -9.06 -20.91 10.79
C HIS A 271 -10.24 -20.19 10.12
N ILE A 272 -9.97 -19.14 9.34
CA ILE A 272 -11.01 -18.34 8.67
C ILE A 272 -10.67 -18.07 7.20
N PHE A 273 -11.58 -18.41 6.30
CA PHE A 273 -11.50 -18.04 4.89
C PHE A 273 -11.82 -16.56 4.66
N VAL A 274 -11.04 -15.92 3.79
CA VAL A 274 -11.23 -14.52 3.38
C VAL A 274 -11.07 -14.36 1.86
N GLY A 275 -11.81 -13.40 1.28
CA GLY A 275 -11.83 -13.13 -0.17
C GLY A 275 -10.68 -12.26 -0.70
N ASN A 276 -9.60 -12.16 0.06
CA ASN A 276 -8.44 -11.33 -0.22
C ASN A 276 -7.74 -11.72 -1.54
N GLY A 277 -7.31 -10.75 -2.35
CA GLY A 277 -6.59 -10.96 -3.62
C GLY A 277 -7.47 -10.95 -4.87
N SER A 278 -8.79 -11.14 -4.73
CA SER A 278 -9.72 -11.14 -5.87
C SER A 278 -9.73 -9.80 -6.62
N ASP A 279 -9.72 -8.69 -5.88
CA ASP A 279 -9.84 -7.37 -6.49
C ASP A 279 -8.59 -6.97 -7.28
N GLU A 280 -7.42 -7.34 -6.78
CA GLU A 280 -6.14 -7.14 -7.43
C GLU A 280 -6.02 -7.98 -8.71
N LEU A 281 -6.50 -9.22 -8.70
CA LEU A 281 -6.34 -10.14 -9.84
C LEU A 281 -7.33 -9.91 -10.97
N PHE A 282 -8.58 -9.59 -10.64
CA PHE A 282 -9.71 -9.59 -11.58
C PHE A 282 -10.22 -8.18 -11.91
N GLY A 283 -9.46 -7.12 -11.61
CA GLY A 283 -9.87 -5.76 -11.99
C GLY A 283 -10.95 -5.16 -11.07
N GLY A 284 -10.92 -5.43 -9.76
CA GLY A 284 -12.00 -5.09 -8.83
C GLY A 284 -12.08 -3.64 -8.31
N TYR A 285 -11.05 -2.82 -8.52
CA TYR A 285 -11.05 -1.42 -8.10
C TYR A 285 -11.67 -0.50 -9.15
N ASN A 286 -12.34 0.58 -8.72
CA ASN A 286 -12.95 1.55 -9.65
C ASN A 286 -11.91 2.13 -10.62
N ARG A 287 -10.68 2.34 -10.16
CA ARG A 287 -9.59 2.83 -11.01
C ARG A 287 -9.23 1.92 -12.17
N HIS A 288 -9.43 0.61 -12.03
CA HIS A 288 -9.14 -0.33 -13.12
C HIS A 288 -10.05 -0.09 -14.33
N LYS A 289 -11.27 0.43 -14.12
CA LYS A 289 -12.18 0.79 -15.21
C LYS A 289 -11.66 1.92 -16.08
N MET A 290 -10.82 2.78 -15.53
CA MET A 290 -10.22 3.93 -16.23
C MET A 290 -8.82 3.59 -16.75
N SER A 291 -8.37 2.35 -16.58
CA SER A 291 -7.02 1.95 -16.97
C SER A 291 -6.90 1.76 -18.47
N LYS A 292 -5.76 2.15 -19.03
CA LYS A 292 -5.37 1.83 -20.41
C LYS A 292 -4.91 0.37 -20.54
N ASP A 293 -4.46 -0.24 -19.44
CA ASP A 293 -3.93 -1.60 -19.41
C ASP A 293 -4.26 -2.24 -18.05
N VAL A 294 -5.42 -2.93 -18.02
CA VAL A 294 -5.96 -3.53 -16.79
C VAL A 294 -5.02 -4.61 -16.25
N ASN A 295 -4.40 -5.39 -17.13
CA ASN A 295 -3.52 -6.48 -16.72
C ASN A 295 -2.23 -5.98 -16.06
N LYS A 296 -1.63 -4.91 -16.55
CA LYS A 296 -0.50 -4.27 -15.87
C LYS A 296 -0.87 -3.69 -14.52
N ASP A 297 -2.02 -3.05 -14.40
CA ASP A 297 -2.49 -2.55 -13.10
C ASP A 297 -2.73 -3.68 -12.09
N CYS A 298 -3.33 -4.79 -12.54
CA CYS A 298 -3.51 -5.99 -11.71
C CYS A 298 -2.17 -6.57 -11.27
N PHE A 299 -1.17 -6.58 -12.16
CA PHE A 299 0.19 -7.03 -11.85
C PHE A 299 0.86 -6.14 -10.81
N SER A 300 0.83 -4.82 -11.00
CA SER A 300 1.35 -3.82 -10.06
C SER A 300 0.72 -3.96 -8.67
N ASP A 301 -0.59 -4.21 -8.62
CA ASP A 301 -1.31 -4.44 -7.38
C ASP A 301 -0.87 -5.71 -6.65
N MET A 302 -0.63 -6.79 -7.39
CA MET A 302 -0.11 -8.02 -6.82
C MET A 302 1.34 -7.87 -6.35
N LEU A 303 2.16 -7.13 -7.10
CA LEU A 303 3.56 -6.87 -6.73
C LEU A 303 3.66 -6.14 -5.37
N SER A 304 2.79 -5.16 -5.18
CA SER A 304 2.72 -4.32 -3.97
C SER A 304 1.69 -4.81 -2.93
N TYR A 305 1.18 -6.04 -3.07
CA TYR A 305 0.11 -6.58 -2.22
C TYR A 305 0.45 -6.57 -0.73
N TYR A 306 1.69 -6.94 -0.40
CA TYR A 306 2.20 -7.00 0.98
C TYR A 306 2.17 -5.65 1.70
N GLU A 307 2.29 -4.55 0.95
CA GLU A 307 2.32 -3.19 1.49
C GLU A 307 0.94 -2.67 1.89
N ARG A 308 -0.08 -3.02 1.10
CA ARG A 308 -1.43 -2.43 1.18
C ARG A 308 -2.37 -3.24 2.06
N ASN A 309 -2.33 -4.56 1.93
CA ASN A 309 -3.41 -5.43 2.43
C ASN A 309 -2.92 -6.46 3.46
N SER A 310 -1.82 -7.15 3.18
CA SER A 310 -1.48 -8.38 3.92
C SER A 310 -1.14 -8.15 5.39
N TYR A 311 -0.21 -7.23 5.70
CA TYR A 311 0.27 -7.03 7.08
C TYR A 311 -0.86 -6.68 8.08
N ARG A 312 -1.83 -5.86 7.64
CA ARG A 312 -2.95 -5.41 8.47
C ARG A 312 -3.78 -6.60 8.95
N ASP A 313 -4.25 -7.42 8.00
CA ASP A 313 -5.18 -8.51 8.28
C ASP A 313 -4.47 -9.63 9.03
N GLU A 314 -3.23 -9.96 8.64
CA GLU A 314 -2.42 -10.99 9.30
C GLU A 314 -2.10 -10.62 10.74
N VAL A 315 -1.66 -9.40 11.04
CA VAL A 315 -1.34 -9.03 12.44
C VAL A 315 -2.59 -8.99 13.32
N ILE A 316 -3.73 -8.59 12.77
CA ILE A 316 -5.02 -8.62 13.49
C ILE A 316 -5.39 -10.06 13.81
N ALA A 317 -5.37 -10.94 12.82
CA ALA A 317 -5.73 -12.35 12.98
C ALA A 317 -4.74 -13.05 13.93
N ALA A 318 -3.43 -12.84 13.72
CA ALA A 318 -2.31 -13.26 14.57
C ALA A 318 -2.55 -12.97 16.04
N ASN A 319 -2.90 -11.72 16.35
CA ASN A 319 -3.11 -11.27 17.73
C ASN A 319 -4.34 -11.90 18.39
N VAL A 320 -5.34 -12.30 17.61
CA VAL A 320 -6.53 -12.99 18.10
C VAL A 320 -6.29 -14.51 18.19
N GLY A 321 -5.26 -15.03 17.53
CA GLY A 321 -4.97 -16.46 17.47
C GLY A 321 -5.85 -17.18 16.43
N VAL A 322 -6.18 -16.51 15.34
CA VAL A 322 -6.91 -17.06 14.17
C VAL A 322 -6.04 -16.96 12.92
N GLU A 323 -5.91 -18.06 12.17
CA GLU A 323 -5.21 -18.08 10.90
C GLU A 323 -6.14 -17.76 9.72
N LEU A 324 -5.68 -16.92 8.79
CA LEU A 324 -6.44 -16.57 7.59
C LEU A 324 -6.11 -17.52 6.43
N ILE A 325 -7.14 -17.92 5.70
CA ILE A 325 -7.04 -18.73 4.48
C ILE A 325 -7.45 -17.86 3.30
N MET A 326 -6.55 -17.68 2.33
CA MET A 326 -6.70 -16.75 1.20
C MET A 326 -6.61 -17.50 -0.15
N PRO A 327 -7.67 -18.19 -0.60
CA PRO A 327 -7.60 -19.05 -1.78
C PRO A 327 -7.20 -18.32 -3.06
N PHE A 328 -7.65 -17.08 -3.27
CA PHE A 328 -7.29 -16.31 -4.46
C PHE A 328 -5.80 -15.97 -4.54
N LEU A 329 -5.06 -16.06 -3.44
CA LEU A 329 -3.61 -15.89 -3.42
C LEU A 329 -2.85 -17.19 -3.72
N ASP A 330 -3.54 -18.26 -4.13
CA ASP A 330 -2.89 -19.46 -4.64
C ASP A 330 -2.04 -19.12 -5.88
N PRO A 331 -0.75 -19.51 -5.92
CA PRO A 331 0.13 -19.24 -7.05
C PRO A 331 -0.43 -19.64 -8.41
N LYS A 332 -1.17 -20.77 -8.50
CA LYS A 332 -1.79 -21.22 -9.76
C LYS A 332 -2.89 -20.27 -10.21
N ILE A 333 -3.70 -19.76 -9.28
CA ILE A 333 -4.74 -18.77 -9.58
C ILE A 333 -4.11 -17.46 -10.03
N ILE A 334 -3.06 -16.98 -9.34
CA ILE A 334 -2.39 -15.74 -9.70
C ILE A 334 -1.79 -15.83 -11.11
N GLU A 335 -1.00 -16.87 -11.39
CA GLU A 335 -0.38 -17.09 -12.70
C GLU A 335 -1.41 -17.18 -13.82
N TYR A 336 -2.54 -17.83 -13.55
CA TYR A 336 -3.62 -17.96 -14.51
C TYR A 336 -4.37 -16.63 -14.72
N ALA A 337 -4.74 -15.96 -13.63
CA ALA A 337 -5.55 -14.75 -13.65
C ALA A 337 -4.81 -13.56 -14.28
N LEU A 338 -3.50 -13.45 -14.11
CA LEU A 338 -2.69 -12.38 -14.73
C LEU A 338 -2.69 -12.44 -16.26
N LYS A 339 -2.96 -13.60 -16.85
CA LYS A 339 -3.02 -13.82 -18.30
C LYS A 339 -4.44 -13.81 -18.87
N ILE A 340 -5.47 -13.61 -18.04
CA ILE A 340 -6.85 -13.48 -18.55
C ILE A 340 -6.95 -12.20 -19.38
N PRO A 341 -7.52 -12.25 -20.60
CA PRO A 341 -7.73 -11.07 -21.43
C PRO A 341 -8.43 -9.93 -20.68
N SER A 342 -7.95 -8.70 -20.87
CA SER A 342 -8.40 -7.54 -20.10
C SER A 342 -9.92 -7.29 -20.20
N GLU A 343 -10.51 -7.55 -21.36
CA GLU A 343 -11.95 -7.45 -21.64
C GLU A 343 -12.80 -8.46 -20.87
N LEU A 344 -12.20 -9.58 -20.43
CA LEU A 344 -12.87 -10.56 -19.56
C LEU A 344 -12.76 -10.18 -18.08
N LYS A 345 -11.90 -9.22 -17.72
CA LYS A 345 -11.85 -8.66 -16.37
C LYS A 345 -12.80 -7.48 -16.24
N ILE A 346 -12.85 -6.60 -17.23
CA ILE A 346 -13.65 -5.38 -17.22
C ILE A 346 -14.33 -5.18 -18.58
N ASP A 347 -15.66 -4.99 -18.54
CA ASP A 347 -16.46 -4.62 -19.70
C ASP A 347 -17.39 -3.45 -19.32
N GLY A 348 -17.12 -2.29 -19.92
CA GLY A 348 -17.78 -1.02 -19.59
C GLY A 348 -17.75 -0.73 -18.09
N ASP A 349 -18.93 -0.76 -17.46
CA ASP A 349 -19.10 -0.49 -16.03
C ASP A 349 -19.02 -1.73 -15.12
N VAL A 350 -18.87 -2.93 -15.71
CA VAL A 350 -18.80 -4.19 -14.99
C VAL A 350 -17.35 -4.56 -14.75
N ASN A 351 -16.97 -4.67 -13.47
CA ASN A 351 -15.67 -5.16 -13.05
C ASN A 351 -15.72 -6.63 -12.63
N LYS A 352 -14.57 -7.32 -12.59
CA LYS A 352 -14.45 -8.73 -12.24
C LYS A 352 -15.38 -9.63 -13.07
N LEU A 353 -15.57 -9.29 -14.34
CA LEU A 353 -16.61 -9.89 -15.19
C LEU A 353 -16.53 -11.42 -15.19
N ILE A 354 -15.38 -12.00 -15.55
CA ILE A 354 -15.17 -13.45 -15.58
C ILE A 354 -15.40 -14.10 -14.20
N LEU A 355 -15.03 -13.42 -13.11
CA LEU A 355 -15.23 -13.94 -11.76
C LEU A 355 -16.72 -13.93 -11.37
N ARG A 356 -17.50 -12.96 -11.83
CA ARG A 356 -18.97 -12.94 -11.65
C ARG A 356 -19.62 -14.11 -12.37
N GLU A 357 -19.14 -14.46 -13.56
CA GLU A 357 -19.61 -15.63 -14.30
C GLU A 357 -19.29 -16.94 -13.58
N VAL A 358 -18.07 -17.06 -13.05
CA VAL A 358 -17.70 -18.20 -12.21
C VAL A 358 -18.55 -18.25 -10.93
N ALA A 359 -18.87 -17.11 -10.33
CA ALA A 359 -19.75 -17.05 -9.15
C ALA A 359 -21.14 -17.63 -9.45
N LEU A 360 -21.72 -17.28 -10.61
CA LEU A 360 -23.00 -17.84 -11.05
C LEU A 360 -22.94 -19.35 -11.21
N ASP A 361 -21.85 -19.89 -11.80
CA ASP A 361 -21.67 -21.35 -11.93
C ASP A 361 -21.58 -22.06 -10.58
N LEU A 362 -21.04 -21.37 -9.57
CA LEU A 362 -20.94 -21.86 -8.21
C LEU A 362 -22.22 -21.62 -7.39
N GLY A 363 -23.30 -21.15 -8.02
CA GLY A 363 -24.61 -20.99 -7.39
C GLY A 363 -24.76 -19.70 -6.57
N VAL A 364 -23.95 -18.68 -6.84
CA VAL A 364 -24.20 -17.33 -6.31
C VAL A 364 -25.39 -16.72 -7.06
N ASN A 365 -26.39 -16.23 -6.32
CA ASN A 365 -27.54 -15.55 -6.88
C ASN A 365 -27.10 -14.26 -7.61
N GLU A 366 -27.71 -14.01 -8.79
CA GLU A 366 -27.37 -12.91 -9.70
C GLU A 366 -27.34 -11.53 -9.02
N ALA A 367 -28.27 -11.27 -8.08
CA ALA A 367 -28.34 -10.01 -7.36
C ALA A 367 -27.08 -9.72 -6.52
N PHE A 368 -26.40 -10.76 -6.04
CA PHE A 368 -25.13 -10.67 -5.31
C PHE A 368 -23.95 -10.73 -6.28
N ALA A 369 -24.05 -11.57 -7.31
CA ALA A 369 -23.01 -11.72 -8.33
C ALA A 369 -22.77 -10.42 -9.11
N TYR A 370 -23.78 -9.57 -9.35
CA TYR A 370 -23.67 -8.30 -10.09
C TYR A 370 -23.77 -7.03 -9.22
N ARG A 371 -23.71 -7.18 -7.89
CA ARG A 371 -23.74 -6.04 -6.98
C ARG A 371 -22.58 -5.06 -7.24
N LYS A 372 -22.88 -3.76 -7.15
CA LYS A 372 -21.87 -2.70 -7.15
C LYS A 372 -21.06 -2.72 -5.87
N LYS A 373 -19.74 -2.74 -6.01
CA LYS A 373 -18.78 -2.80 -4.90
C LYS A 373 -18.85 -1.54 -4.01
N THR A 374 -18.80 -1.74 -2.71
CA THR A 374 -18.52 -0.69 -1.70
C THR A 374 -17.29 -1.12 -0.91
N ALA A 375 -16.35 -0.22 -0.64
CA ALA A 375 -15.17 -0.58 0.15
C ALA A 375 -15.55 -0.88 1.61
N ALA A 376 -14.85 -1.83 2.23
CA ALA A 376 -15.22 -2.41 3.52
C ALA A 376 -15.45 -1.35 4.62
N GLN A 377 -14.59 -0.32 4.71
CA GLN A 377 -14.70 0.76 5.71
C GLN A 377 -15.96 1.63 5.54
N TYR A 378 -16.46 1.75 4.31
CA TYR A 378 -17.67 2.52 4.02
C TYR A 378 -18.93 1.67 4.19
N GLY A 379 -18.90 0.41 3.73
CA GLY A 379 -20.03 -0.50 3.81
C GLY A 379 -20.37 -0.92 5.24
N SER A 380 -19.34 -1.20 6.05
CA SER A 380 -19.44 -1.48 7.49
C SER A 380 -19.77 -0.26 8.35
N GLY A 381 -19.69 0.95 7.80
CA GLY A 381 -19.98 2.20 8.52
C GLY A 381 -18.85 2.73 9.42
N PHE A 382 -17.71 2.02 9.54
CA PHE A 382 -16.61 2.44 10.42
C PHE A 382 -15.96 3.76 10.02
N ASP A 383 -15.89 4.10 8.73
CA ASP A 383 -15.33 5.39 8.30
C ASP A 383 -16.07 6.59 8.93
N ARG A 384 -17.41 6.55 8.87
CA ARG A 384 -18.26 7.59 9.46
C ARG A 384 -18.19 7.57 10.99
N ALA A 385 -18.08 6.39 11.58
CA ALA A 385 -18.02 6.25 13.03
C ALA A 385 -16.70 6.77 13.61
N ILE A 386 -15.55 6.55 12.94
CA ILE A 386 -14.27 7.20 13.26
C ILE A 386 -14.41 8.72 13.12
N ALA A 387 -15.05 9.23 12.06
CA ALA A 387 -15.26 10.67 11.90
C ALA A 387 -16.12 11.28 13.02
N ARG A 388 -17.17 10.58 13.46
CA ARG A 388 -18.02 11.00 14.59
C ARG A 388 -17.22 11.00 15.89
N LEU A 389 -16.42 9.96 16.14
CA LEU A 389 -15.56 9.85 17.30
C LEU A 389 -14.50 10.97 17.34
N ALA A 390 -13.87 11.27 16.21
CA ALA A 390 -12.92 12.37 16.11
C ALA A 390 -13.57 13.71 16.50
N ARG A 391 -14.76 14.01 15.96
CA ARG A 391 -15.52 15.22 16.30
C ARG A 391 -15.93 15.29 17.76
N SER A 392 -16.41 14.20 18.35
CA SER A 392 -16.82 14.17 19.77
C SER A 392 -15.65 14.40 20.74
N LYS A 393 -14.41 14.15 20.29
CA LYS A 393 -13.18 14.45 21.01
C LYS A 393 -12.54 15.79 20.65
N GLY A 394 -13.20 16.61 19.81
CA GLY A 394 -12.74 17.95 19.46
C GLY A 394 -11.71 18.02 18.30
N PHE A 395 -11.50 16.93 17.56
CA PHE A 395 -10.58 16.92 16.42
C PHE A 395 -11.26 17.38 15.13
N ARG A 396 -10.49 18.07 14.26
CA ARG A 396 -10.97 18.57 12.96
C ARG A 396 -11.05 17.48 11.90
N SER A 397 -10.24 16.42 12.02
CA SER A 397 -10.18 15.32 11.06
C SER A 397 -9.94 13.96 11.72
N LYS A 398 -10.31 12.88 11.00
CA LYS A 398 -10.02 11.49 11.39
C LYS A 398 -8.52 11.29 11.65
N ASN A 399 -7.69 11.77 10.72
CA ASN A 399 -6.24 11.60 10.80
C ASN A 399 -5.66 12.32 12.02
N GLN A 400 -6.16 13.51 12.37
CA GLN A 400 -5.71 14.22 13.57
C GLN A 400 -6.01 13.41 14.84
N TYR A 401 -7.20 12.82 14.93
CA TYR A 401 -7.56 11.94 16.06
C TYR A 401 -6.70 10.67 16.13
N LEU A 402 -6.50 9.98 15.00
CA LEU A 402 -5.74 8.73 14.96
C LEU A 402 -4.25 8.94 15.30
N ARG A 403 -3.68 10.11 14.98
CA ARG A 403 -2.31 10.48 15.39
C ARG A 403 -2.14 10.63 16.90
N GLU A 404 -3.17 11.06 17.62
CA GLU A 404 -3.08 11.12 19.09
C GLU A 404 -3.00 9.74 19.72
N ILE A 405 -3.51 8.72 19.02
CA ILE A 405 -3.38 7.32 19.43
C ILE A 405 -1.97 6.82 19.12
N LEU A 406 -1.47 7.04 17.90
CA LEU A 406 -0.12 6.67 17.48
C LEU A 406 0.76 7.91 17.30
N LYS A 407 1.45 8.30 18.38
CA LYS A 407 2.24 9.54 18.43
C LYS A 407 3.48 9.56 17.53
N ARG A 408 4.04 8.40 17.22
CA ARG A 408 5.17 8.30 16.29
C ARG A 408 4.66 8.38 14.85
N PRO A 409 5.49 8.82 13.89
CA PRO A 409 5.13 8.73 12.49
C PRO A 409 4.92 7.26 12.07
N ASN A 410 4.20 7.07 10.96
CA ASN A 410 4.08 5.81 10.25
C ASN A 410 5.46 5.46 9.62
N LEU A 411 5.54 5.35 8.29
CA LEU A 411 6.79 5.08 7.59
C LEU A 411 7.56 6.37 7.28
N ARG A 412 8.89 6.24 7.19
CA ARG A 412 9.81 7.26 6.66
C ARG A 412 9.77 7.22 5.15
N LEU A 413 9.49 8.34 4.49
CA LEU A 413 9.36 8.42 3.04
C LEU A 413 10.33 9.46 2.44
N GLY A 414 10.80 9.20 1.23
CA GLY A 414 11.31 10.23 0.33
C GLY A 414 10.20 10.67 -0.62
N ALA A 415 10.24 11.90 -1.15
CA ALA A 415 9.26 12.35 -2.14
C ALA A 415 9.97 12.69 -3.45
N LEU A 416 9.55 12.06 -4.57
CA LEU A 416 9.97 12.53 -5.90
C LEU A 416 9.41 13.93 -6.11
N TYR A 417 10.29 14.89 -6.36
CA TYR A 417 9.97 16.30 -6.23
C TYR A 417 10.42 17.10 -7.46
N SER A 418 9.44 17.81 -8.04
CA SER A 418 9.57 18.53 -9.31
C SER A 418 9.42 20.05 -9.16
N SER A 419 9.30 20.55 -7.94
CA SER A 419 8.89 21.93 -7.57
C SER A 419 7.43 22.32 -7.84
N GLY A 420 6.71 21.50 -8.61
CA GLY A 420 5.34 21.79 -9.03
C GLY A 420 4.24 21.37 -8.07
N LYS A 421 2.99 21.63 -8.47
CA LYS A 421 1.77 21.41 -7.68
C LYS A 421 1.59 19.94 -7.28
N ASP A 422 1.85 19.01 -8.20
CA ASP A 422 1.51 17.59 -8.05
C ASP A 422 2.40 16.91 -7.00
N SER A 423 3.72 17.04 -7.15
CA SER A 423 4.69 16.51 -6.20
C SER A 423 4.54 17.17 -4.82
N THR A 424 4.29 18.47 -4.77
CA THR A 424 4.08 19.22 -3.51
C THR A 424 2.81 18.81 -2.78
N TYR A 425 1.70 18.62 -3.49
CA TYR A 425 0.47 18.18 -2.85
C TYR A 425 0.52 16.70 -2.45
N ALA A 426 1.13 15.85 -3.27
CA ALA A 426 1.31 14.43 -2.95
C ALA A 426 2.08 14.24 -1.63
N LEU A 427 3.21 14.92 -1.45
CA LEU A 427 3.97 14.82 -0.20
C LEU A 427 3.18 15.42 0.99
N TYR A 428 2.42 16.50 0.78
CA TYR A 428 1.59 17.10 1.82
C TYR A 428 0.48 16.15 2.29
N LEU A 429 -0.16 15.43 1.38
CA LEU A 429 -1.16 14.41 1.73
C LEU A 429 -0.56 13.30 2.58
N MET A 430 0.67 12.88 2.29
CA MET A 430 1.39 11.88 3.08
C MET A 430 1.74 12.42 4.48
N GLN A 431 2.21 13.67 4.59
CA GLN A 431 2.35 14.35 5.88
C GLN A 431 1.02 14.43 6.63
N MET A 432 -0.10 14.66 5.92
CA MET A 432 -1.47 14.67 6.45
C MET A 432 -1.99 13.28 6.87
N GLN A 433 -1.27 12.22 6.54
CA GLN A 433 -1.54 10.86 6.98
C GLN A 433 -0.52 10.34 8.02
N ASN A 434 0.26 11.23 8.64
CA ASN A 434 1.28 10.89 9.66
C ASN A 434 2.51 10.14 9.12
N TYR A 435 2.77 10.22 7.82
CA TYR A 435 4.05 9.75 7.27
C TYR A 435 5.11 10.84 7.43
N GLU A 436 6.35 10.41 7.69
CA GLU A 436 7.48 11.31 7.86
C GLU A 436 8.22 11.47 6.54
N ILE A 437 8.20 12.68 5.96
CA ILE A 437 8.98 12.96 4.76
C ILE A 437 10.40 13.35 5.18
N ARG A 438 11.38 12.47 4.90
CA ARG A 438 12.77 12.63 5.32
C ARG A 438 13.64 13.35 4.30
N CYS A 439 13.30 13.26 3.02
CA CYS A 439 14.04 13.94 1.96
C CYS A 439 13.14 14.22 0.74
N LEU A 440 13.52 15.22 -0.05
CA LEU A 440 13.02 15.46 -1.40
C LEU A 440 14.02 14.84 -2.38
N ILE A 441 13.55 14.08 -3.36
CA ILE A 441 14.40 13.37 -4.32
C ILE A 441 14.13 13.98 -5.69
N THR A 442 15.16 14.50 -6.34
CA THR A 442 15.02 15.18 -7.61
C THR A 442 16.14 14.80 -8.55
N LEU A 443 15.79 14.64 -9.83
CA LEU A 443 16.76 14.42 -10.91
C LEU A 443 16.86 15.71 -11.72
N LYS A 444 18.07 16.24 -11.84
CA LYS A 444 18.34 17.42 -12.66
C LYS A 444 18.86 16.96 -14.02
N SER A 445 18.01 17.03 -15.04
CA SER A 445 18.39 16.70 -16.42
C SER A 445 19.24 17.80 -17.04
N LYS A 446 20.36 17.40 -17.68
CA LYS A 446 21.14 18.29 -18.57
C LYS A 446 20.49 18.46 -19.93
N ASN A 447 19.54 17.60 -20.28
CA ASN A 447 18.73 17.67 -21.49
C ASN A 447 17.41 18.41 -21.20
N PRO A 448 17.17 19.59 -21.80
CA PRO A 448 15.90 20.33 -21.65
C PRO A 448 14.69 19.56 -22.21
N ALA A 449 14.91 18.56 -23.08
CA ALA A 449 13.88 17.72 -23.65
C ALA A 449 13.71 16.36 -22.93
N SER A 450 14.15 16.23 -21.67
CA SER A 450 13.88 15.02 -20.86
C SER A 450 12.37 14.79 -20.75
N TYR A 451 11.97 13.54 -20.94
CA TYR A 451 10.56 13.12 -20.92
C TYR A 451 10.00 12.95 -19.49
N MET A 452 10.84 12.91 -18.44
CA MET A 452 10.41 12.58 -17.06
C MET A 452 10.76 13.62 -15.98
N PHE A 453 11.87 14.36 -16.08
CA PHE A 453 12.39 15.14 -14.95
C PHE A 453 12.77 16.60 -15.24
N HIS A 454 12.46 17.12 -16.43
CA HIS A 454 12.68 18.53 -16.72
C HIS A 454 11.44 19.37 -16.39
N THR A 455 11.56 20.28 -15.42
CA THR A 455 10.64 21.41 -15.25
C THR A 455 11.44 22.71 -15.29
N PRO A 456 10.89 23.83 -15.83
CA PRO A 456 11.60 25.11 -15.90
C PRO A 456 12.08 25.64 -14.54
N THR A 457 11.50 25.13 -13.45
CA THR A 457 11.72 25.60 -12.08
C THR A 457 12.41 24.59 -11.19
N ILE A 458 12.99 23.52 -11.74
CA ILE A 458 13.69 22.48 -10.98
C ILE A 458 14.82 23.04 -10.11
N ASP A 459 15.42 24.16 -10.54
CA ASP A 459 16.47 24.88 -9.81
C ASP A 459 15.99 25.54 -8.52
N LEU A 460 14.68 25.64 -8.30
CA LEU A 460 14.09 26.16 -7.06
C LEU A 460 13.85 25.07 -6.00
N VAL A 461 14.07 23.78 -6.32
CA VAL A 461 13.93 22.70 -5.35
C VAL A 461 14.75 22.92 -4.08
N PRO A 462 16.03 23.35 -4.12
CA PRO A 462 16.79 23.66 -2.90
C PRO A 462 16.13 24.71 -2.00
N LEU A 463 15.53 25.74 -2.61
CA LEU A 463 14.86 26.82 -1.89
C LEU A 463 13.55 26.33 -1.24
N GLN A 464 12.76 25.56 -1.98
CA GLN A 464 11.55 24.94 -1.43
C GLN A 464 11.89 23.94 -0.31
N ALA A 465 12.96 23.15 -0.50
CA ALA A 465 13.49 22.22 0.50
C ALA A 465 13.82 22.93 1.82
N GLU A 466 14.51 24.08 1.75
CA GLU A 466 14.81 24.94 2.90
C GLU A 466 13.52 25.44 3.57
N LEU A 467 12.59 25.98 2.78
CA LEU A 467 11.31 26.51 3.29
C LEU A 467 10.44 25.44 3.95
N MET A 468 10.49 24.20 3.47
CA MET A 468 9.77 23.07 4.06
C MET A 468 10.53 22.44 5.24
N GLY A 469 11.83 22.71 5.36
CA GLY A 469 12.72 22.08 6.32
C GLY A 469 12.95 20.60 6.03
N ILE A 470 12.99 20.22 4.76
CA ILE A 470 13.18 18.85 4.28
C ILE A 470 14.42 18.84 3.38
N PRO A 471 15.46 18.04 3.64
CA PRO A 471 16.68 18.05 2.86
C PRO A 471 16.48 17.48 1.44
N PRO A 472 17.14 18.03 0.41
CA PRO A 472 17.07 17.49 -0.94
C PRO A 472 18.19 16.47 -1.22
N VAL A 473 17.87 15.45 -2.00
CA VAL A 473 18.76 14.52 -2.69
C VAL A 473 18.66 14.85 -4.17
N ILE A 474 19.70 15.48 -4.70
CA ILE A 474 19.78 15.94 -6.09
C ILE A 474 20.80 15.06 -6.80
N GLU A 475 20.36 14.36 -7.83
CA GLU A 475 21.25 13.62 -8.75
C GLU A 475 21.15 14.24 -10.15
N GLU A 476 22.27 14.33 -10.86
CA GLU A 476 22.29 14.78 -12.25
C GLU A 476 22.00 13.61 -13.20
N THR A 477 21.27 13.87 -14.29
CA THR A 477 21.05 12.90 -15.37
C THR A 477 21.39 13.51 -16.73
N ALA A 478 21.84 12.66 -17.66
CA ALA A 478 22.00 13.02 -19.06
C ALA A 478 20.64 13.24 -19.76
N GLY A 479 19.54 12.74 -19.19
CA GLY A 479 18.19 12.86 -19.76
C GLY A 479 17.97 11.96 -20.98
N GLU A 480 18.64 10.81 -20.99
CA GLU A 480 18.44 9.72 -21.95
C GLU A 480 17.59 8.62 -21.29
N ALA A 481 16.48 8.22 -21.93
CA ALA A 481 15.40 7.47 -21.28
C ALA A 481 15.81 6.16 -20.57
N GLU A 482 16.85 5.45 -21.03
CA GLU A 482 17.34 4.24 -20.37
C GLU A 482 18.30 4.55 -19.22
N TYR A 483 19.18 5.55 -19.38
CA TYR A 483 20.13 5.97 -18.35
C TYR A 483 19.45 6.71 -17.19
N GLU A 484 18.40 7.47 -17.49
CA GLU A 484 17.61 8.23 -16.51
C GLU A 484 16.98 7.33 -15.43
N LEU A 485 16.62 6.09 -15.78
CA LEU A 485 16.13 5.10 -14.81
C LEU A 485 17.23 4.60 -13.87
N PHE A 486 18.45 4.39 -14.38
CA PHE A 486 19.59 4.06 -13.53
C PHE A 486 19.96 5.23 -12.62
N ASP A 487 19.84 6.46 -13.10
CA ASP A 487 20.08 7.67 -12.31
C ASP A 487 19.04 7.80 -11.18
N LEU A 488 17.77 7.53 -11.48
CA LEU A 488 16.69 7.50 -10.49
C LEU A 488 16.94 6.42 -9.43
N GLU A 489 17.32 5.22 -9.84
CA GLU A 489 17.65 4.15 -8.91
C GLU A 489 18.78 4.54 -7.96
N ARG A 490 19.85 5.17 -8.47
CA ARG A 490 20.94 5.66 -7.62
C ARG A 490 20.46 6.72 -6.64
N ALA A 491 19.61 7.65 -7.07
CA ALA A 491 19.03 8.67 -6.19
C ALA A 491 18.19 8.03 -5.07
N LEU A 492 17.37 7.04 -5.41
CA LEU A 492 16.54 6.31 -4.44
C LEU A 492 17.38 5.46 -3.47
N LEU A 493 18.43 4.79 -3.94
CA LEU A 493 19.37 4.06 -3.09
C LEU A 493 20.08 4.98 -2.11
N ARG A 494 20.57 6.12 -2.60
CA ARG A 494 21.19 7.15 -1.76
C ARG A 494 20.21 7.68 -0.72
N ALA A 495 18.96 7.97 -1.11
CA ALA A 495 17.92 8.40 -0.19
C ALA A 495 17.62 7.34 0.88
N ARG A 496 17.52 6.05 0.49
CA ARG A 496 17.35 4.91 1.41
C ARG A 496 18.50 4.82 2.40
N ASP A 497 19.73 4.94 1.93
CA ASP A 497 20.90 4.68 2.76
C ASP A 497 21.25 5.87 3.67
N GLU A 498 21.14 7.10 3.19
CA GLU A 498 21.42 8.33 3.97
C GLU A 498 20.25 8.71 4.88
N TYR A 499 19.01 8.65 4.39
CA TYR A 499 17.83 9.15 5.10
C TYR A 499 16.94 8.06 5.68
N LYS A 500 17.32 6.79 5.52
CA LYS A 500 16.62 5.60 6.06
C LYS A 500 15.15 5.58 5.66
N ILE A 501 14.85 5.96 4.43
CA ILE A 501 13.47 5.90 3.89
C ILE A 501 13.06 4.44 3.68
N GLU A 502 11.79 4.17 3.91
CA GLU A 502 11.11 2.88 3.75
C GLU A 502 10.16 2.90 2.54
N GLY A 503 10.00 4.06 1.90
CA GLY A 503 9.22 4.21 0.68
C GLY A 503 9.41 5.55 0.00
N VAL A 504 8.83 5.68 -1.19
CA VAL A 504 8.88 6.86 -2.05
C VAL A 504 7.48 7.35 -2.39
N VAL A 505 7.26 8.65 -2.31
CA VAL A 505 6.04 9.33 -2.73
C VAL A 505 6.19 9.79 -4.17
N THR A 506 5.18 9.55 -5.00
CA THR A 506 5.12 10.03 -6.38
C THR A 506 3.95 11.01 -6.56
N GLY A 507 4.17 12.02 -7.41
CA GLY A 507 3.15 13.01 -7.77
C GLY A 507 2.28 12.62 -8.96
N ALA A 508 2.46 11.42 -9.55
CA ALA A 508 1.76 11.03 -10.77
C ALA A 508 0.24 10.91 -10.54
N LEU A 509 -0.57 11.56 -11.38
CA LEU A 509 -2.03 11.49 -11.32
C LEU A 509 -2.60 10.37 -12.21
N TYR A 510 -2.14 10.28 -13.47
CA TYR A 510 -2.63 9.32 -14.47
C TYR A 510 -1.53 8.64 -15.33
N SER A 511 -0.27 9.06 -15.25
CA SER A 511 0.81 8.46 -16.03
C SER A 511 1.20 7.04 -15.57
N ASN A 512 0.65 6.01 -16.23
CA ASN A 512 0.99 4.60 -15.98
C ASN A 512 2.49 4.34 -16.23
N TYR A 513 3.04 4.95 -17.29
CA TYR A 513 4.43 4.78 -17.70
C TYR A 513 5.43 5.19 -16.60
N GLN A 514 5.22 6.35 -15.98
CA GLN A 514 6.09 6.83 -14.90
C GLN A 514 5.94 5.94 -13.67
N ARG A 515 4.70 5.62 -13.30
CA ARG A 515 4.39 4.81 -12.11
C ARG A 515 4.99 3.42 -12.20
N GLU A 516 4.79 2.70 -13.30
CA GLU A 516 5.30 1.33 -13.50
C GLU A 516 6.82 1.26 -13.33
N ARG A 517 7.55 2.19 -13.95
CA ARG A 517 9.01 2.24 -13.88
C ARG A 517 9.51 2.51 -12.46
N ILE A 518 8.87 3.44 -11.76
CA ILE A 518 9.18 3.76 -10.36
C ILE A 518 8.88 2.54 -9.46
N GLU A 519 7.75 1.87 -9.66
CA GLU A 519 7.36 0.67 -8.88
C GLU A 519 8.34 -0.49 -9.07
N LEU A 520 8.79 -0.76 -10.30
CA LEU A 520 9.78 -1.80 -10.56
C LEU A 520 11.14 -1.48 -9.91
N ILE A 521 11.60 -0.23 -10.01
CA ILE A 521 12.86 0.18 -9.37
C ILE A 521 12.72 0.10 -7.85
N ALA A 522 11.64 0.64 -7.29
CA ALA A 522 11.38 0.67 -5.86
C ALA A 522 11.29 -0.74 -5.27
N ASP A 523 10.56 -1.66 -5.91
CA ASP A 523 10.50 -3.06 -5.49
C ASP A 523 11.91 -3.70 -5.47
N ARG A 524 12.70 -3.52 -6.54
CA ARG A 524 14.06 -4.07 -6.63
C ARG A 524 14.97 -3.60 -5.48
N ILE A 525 14.83 -2.37 -5.03
CA ILE A 525 15.65 -1.78 -3.96
C ILE A 525 15.00 -1.82 -2.57
N GLY A 526 13.83 -2.45 -2.45
CA GLY A 526 13.11 -2.63 -1.18
C GLY A 526 12.39 -1.38 -0.65
N LEU A 527 12.00 -0.45 -1.52
CA LEU A 527 11.19 0.72 -1.17
C LEU A 527 9.73 0.52 -1.57
N LYS A 528 8.83 0.95 -0.68
CA LYS A 528 7.38 1.00 -0.95
C LYS A 528 7.01 2.20 -1.80
N VAL A 529 5.97 2.12 -2.64
CA VAL A 529 5.53 3.25 -3.48
C VAL A 529 4.19 3.82 -3.01
N PHE A 530 4.15 5.14 -2.85
CA PHE A 530 2.96 5.89 -2.44
C PHE A 530 2.57 6.89 -3.52
N SER A 531 1.43 6.64 -4.18
CA SER A 531 0.88 7.52 -5.22
C SER A 531 -0.48 8.08 -4.77
N PRO A 532 -0.51 9.07 -3.85
CA PRO A 532 -1.75 9.50 -3.19
C PRO A 532 -2.73 10.22 -4.11
N LEU A 533 -2.26 10.71 -5.28
CA LEU A 533 -3.08 11.41 -6.26
C LEU A 533 -3.65 10.49 -7.34
N TRP A 534 -3.17 9.25 -7.41
CA TRP A 534 -3.45 8.32 -8.50
C TRP A 534 -4.96 8.11 -8.76
N HIS A 535 -5.40 8.42 -9.98
CA HIS A 535 -6.81 8.44 -10.43
C HIS A 535 -7.79 9.28 -9.59
N LEU A 536 -7.29 10.32 -8.92
CA LEU A 536 -8.17 11.33 -8.36
C LEU A 536 -8.66 12.28 -9.45
N ASP A 537 -9.90 12.74 -9.29
CA ASP A 537 -10.49 13.74 -10.16
C ASP A 537 -9.67 15.04 -10.14
N GLU A 538 -9.25 15.52 -11.32
CA GLU A 538 -8.36 16.68 -11.48
C GLU A 538 -8.92 17.94 -10.82
N GLU A 539 -10.21 18.23 -11.05
CA GLU A 539 -10.88 19.42 -10.53
C GLU A 539 -10.90 19.38 -9.01
N ARG A 540 -11.29 18.24 -8.46
CA ARG A 540 -11.30 18.04 -7.02
C ARG A 540 -9.91 18.25 -6.43
N VAL A 541 -8.87 17.68 -7.02
CA VAL A 541 -7.50 17.78 -6.50
C VAL A 541 -7.05 19.24 -6.44
N ILE A 542 -7.14 19.99 -7.54
CA ILE A 542 -6.70 21.39 -7.57
C ILE A 542 -7.54 22.28 -6.66
N ARG A 543 -8.87 22.05 -6.56
CA ARG A 543 -9.71 22.76 -5.58
C ARG A 543 -9.26 22.48 -4.15
N GLU A 544 -8.95 21.23 -3.81
CA GLU A 544 -8.44 20.88 -2.49
C GLU A 544 -7.07 21.53 -2.21
N MET A 545 -6.18 21.64 -3.19
CA MET A 545 -4.92 22.38 -3.06
C MET A 545 -5.15 23.86 -2.71
N LEU A 546 -5.99 24.55 -3.50
CA LEU A 546 -6.29 25.96 -3.27
C LEU A 546 -6.96 26.18 -1.91
N ASN A 547 -7.90 25.31 -1.53
CA ASN A 547 -8.55 25.37 -0.22
C ASN A 547 -7.61 25.08 0.95
N ALA A 548 -6.55 24.28 0.72
CA ALA A 548 -5.49 24.04 1.70
C ALA A 548 -4.53 25.23 1.84
N GLY A 549 -4.63 26.24 0.96
CA GLY A 549 -3.83 27.46 0.98
C GLY A 549 -2.52 27.36 0.21
N PHE A 550 -2.41 26.44 -0.76
CA PHE A 550 -1.28 26.43 -1.69
C PHE A 550 -1.35 27.62 -2.66
N ARG A 551 -0.19 28.23 -2.90
CA ARG A 551 0.01 29.28 -3.89
C ARG A 551 0.83 28.71 -5.04
N ILE A 552 0.20 28.64 -6.21
CA ILE A 552 0.70 27.92 -7.37
C ILE A 552 0.78 28.91 -8.52
N VAL A 553 1.88 28.93 -9.26
CA VAL A 553 2.12 29.81 -10.41
C VAL A 553 2.30 28.99 -11.67
N PHE A 554 1.76 29.42 -12.80
CA PHE A 554 2.04 28.80 -14.10
C PHE A 554 3.45 29.14 -14.58
N THR A 555 4.20 28.14 -15.00
CA THR A 555 5.60 28.29 -15.43
C THR A 555 5.84 27.87 -16.87
N ALA A 556 4.99 27.02 -17.43
CA ALA A 556 4.95 26.77 -18.86
C ALA A 556 3.53 26.46 -19.30
N VAL A 557 3.24 26.72 -20.57
CA VAL A 557 2.00 26.34 -21.25
C VAL A 557 2.35 25.79 -22.63
N ALA A 558 1.64 24.74 -23.08
CA ALA A 558 1.91 24.08 -24.35
C ALA A 558 0.65 23.52 -25.04
N ALA A 559 -0.51 24.14 -24.82
CA ALA A 559 -1.79 23.68 -25.37
C ALA A 559 -2.66 24.81 -25.91
N GLU A 560 -3.52 24.47 -26.87
CA GLU A 560 -4.46 25.41 -27.47
C GLU A 560 -5.41 25.99 -26.42
N GLY A 561 -5.58 27.32 -26.45
CA GLY A 561 -6.37 28.06 -25.46
C GLY A 561 -5.60 28.51 -24.22
N LEU A 562 -4.36 28.06 -24.03
CA LEU A 562 -3.41 28.64 -23.08
C LEU A 562 -2.45 29.55 -23.85
N ASP A 563 -2.16 30.74 -23.33
CA ASP A 563 -1.23 31.70 -23.94
C ASP A 563 -0.27 32.29 -22.90
N SER A 564 0.60 33.21 -23.33
CA SER A 564 1.59 33.85 -22.47
C SER A 564 0.98 34.65 -21.31
N SER A 565 -0.30 35.02 -21.36
CA SER A 565 -0.98 35.73 -20.27
C SER A 565 -1.19 34.87 -19.01
N TRP A 566 -1.06 33.55 -19.15
CA TRP A 566 -1.11 32.61 -18.01
C TRP A 566 0.22 32.57 -17.25
N LEU A 567 1.35 32.80 -17.92
CA LEU A 567 2.68 32.64 -17.33
C LEU A 567 2.93 33.70 -16.24
N GLY A 568 3.39 33.24 -15.07
CA GLY A 568 3.63 34.10 -13.91
C GLY A 568 2.38 34.43 -13.10
N ARG A 569 1.19 34.05 -13.57
CA ARG A 569 -0.08 34.20 -12.86
C ARG A 569 -0.22 33.13 -11.77
N GLU A 570 -0.69 33.53 -10.60
CA GLU A 570 -1.11 32.58 -9.56
C GLU A 570 -2.46 31.95 -9.91
N ILE A 571 -2.60 30.64 -9.66
CA ILE A 571 -3.85 29.91 -9.85
C ILE A 571 -4.82 30.27 -8.72
N THR A 572 -5.93 30.89 -9.07
CA THR A 572 -7.06 31.18 -8.18
C THR A 572 -8.29 30.33 -8.54
N HIS A 573 -9.33 30.35 -7.70
CA HIS A 573 -10.59 29.67 -8.02
C HIS A 573 -11.25 30.16 -9.32
N SER A 574 -11.10 31.45 -9.67
CA SER A 574 -11.61 31.97 -10.94
C SER A 574 -10.81 31.48 -12.15
N ASP A 575 -9.50 31.30 -12.00
CA ASP A 575 -8.63 30.79 -13.06
C ASP A 575 -8.91 29.31 -13.31
N LEU A 576 -9.23 28.57 -12.25
CA LEU A 576 -9.70 27.20 -12.37
C LEU A 576 -11.00 27.10 -13.17
N ASP A 577 -11.97 27.98 -12.93
CA ASP A 577 -13.21 27.98 -13.71
C ASP A 577 -12.96 28.31 -15.20
N GLU A 578 -11.91 29.08 -15.50
CA GLU A 578 -11.45 29.32 -16.87
C GLU A 578 -10.75 28.10 -17.48
N LEU A 579 -9.85 27.44 -16.75
CA LEU A 579 -9.23 26.17 -17.15
C LEU A 579 -10.27 25.08 -17.42
N MET A 580 -11.34 25.00 -16.63
CA MET A 580 -12.43 24.06 -16.85
C MET A 580 -13.14 24.30 -18.18
N ARG A 581 -13.38 25.56 -18.57
CA ARG A 581 -13.93 25.89 -19.89
C ARG A 581 -12.98 25.51 -21.01
N LEU A 582 -11.67 25.66 -20.82
CA LEU A 582 -10.66 25.24 -21.79
C LEU A 582 -10.60 23.71 -21.92
N LYS A 583 -10.68 22.98 -20.80
CA LYS A 583 -10.79 21.51 -20.79
C LYS A 583 -12.01 21.03 -21.56
N GLU A 584 -13.18 21.64 -21.34
CA GLU A 584 -14.40 21.29 -22.08
C GLU A 584 -14.28 21.57 -23.59
N ARG A 585 -13.57 22.64 -23.97
CA ARG A 585 -13.45 23.06 -25.37
C ARG A 585 -12.36 22.31 -26.14
N TYR A 586 -11.18 22.16 -25.54
CA TYR A 586 -9.96 21.70 -26.20
C TYR A 586 -9.47 20.34 -25.68
N GLY A 587 -10.09 19.80 -24.62
CA GLY A 587 -9.71 18.50 -24.06
C GLY A 587 -8.38 18.51 -23.28
N ILE A 588 -7.89 19.68 -22.87
CA ILE A 588 -6.64 19.80 -22.10
C ILE A 588 -6.78 19.20 -20.69
N SER A 589 -5.69 18.67 -20.13
CA SER A 589 -5.60 18.39 -18.70
C SER A 589 -5.37 19.69 -17.91
N ILE A 590 -6.24 19.98 -16.94
CA ILE A 590 -6.04 21.13 -16.04
C ILE A 590 -4.92 20.89 -15.01
N MET A 591 -4.47 19.64 -14.90
CA MET A 591 -3.33 19.23 -14.11
C MET A 591 -2.06 19.08 -14.95
N GLY A 592 -2.12 19.30 -16.27
CA GLY A 592 -0.94 19.24 -17.14
C GLY A 592 -0.37 17.84 -17.34
N GLU A 593 -1.17 16.78 -17.20
CA GLU A 593 -0.71 15.38 -17.33
C GLU A 593 -0.15 15.03 -18.72
N GLY A 594 -0.57 15.76 -19.76
CA GLY A 594 -0.06 15.66 -21.12
C GLY A 594 1.05 16.65 -21.44
N GLY A 595 1.55 17.40 -20.43
CA GLY A 595 2.52 18.48 -20.61
C GLY A 595 1.89 19.80 -21.08
N GLU A 596 0.56 19.95 -20.97
CA GLU A 596 -0.17 21.15 -21.41
C GLU A 596 0.18 22.38 -20.58
N LEU A 597 0.54 22.18 -19.31
CA LEU A 597 0.96 23.24 -18.41
C LEU A 597 1.92 22.71 -17.34
N GLU A 598 2.87 23.56 -16.96
CA GLU A 598 3.76 23.34 -15.82
C GLU A 598 3.51 24.39 -14.75
N SER A 599 3.87 24.04 -13.51
CA SER A 599 3.61 24.90 -12.35
C SER A 599 4.76 24.93 -11.37
N LEU A 600 4.83 26.02 -10.59
CA LEU A 600 5.70 26.19 -9.42
C LEU A 600 4.83 26.46 -8.19
N VAL A 601 5.10 25.76 -7.09
CA VAL A 601 4.51 26.11 -5.79
C VAL A 601 5.41 27.11 -5.07
N ILE A 602 4.90 28.32 -4.87
CA ILE A 602 5.65 29.41 -4.21
C ILE A 602 5.35 29.51 -2.72
N GLY A 603 4.32 28.83 -2.22
CA GLY A 603 3.98 28.81 -0.80
C GLY A 603 2.83 27.85 -0.49
N GLY A 604 2.67 27.49 0.79
CA GLY A 604 1.62 26.57 1.20
C GLY A 604 1.67 26.17 2.68
N PRO A 605 0.73 25.33 3.14
CA PRO A 605 0.59 24.94 4.55
C PRO A 605 1.82 24.24 5.14
N ASN A 606 2.64 23.61 4.30
CA ASN A 606 3.89 22.93 4.67
C ASN A 606 5.16 23.77 4.45
N PHE A 607 5.03 25.06 4.12
CA PHE A 607 6.15 25.98 3.97
C PHE A 607 6.24 26.90 5.21
N ARG A 608 7.47 27.30 5.59
CA ARG A 608 7.74 28.29 6.65
C ARG A 608 7.79 29.74 6.14
N GLY A 609 7.71 29.90 4.82
CA GLY A 609 7.74 31.18 4.13
C GLY A 609 7.20 31.04 2.72
N GLU A 610 7.39 32.06 1.91
CA GLU A 610 6.94 32.12 0.52
C GLU A 610 8.08 32.55 -0.38
N ILE A 611 8.13 32.01 -1.59
CA ILE A 611 9.00 32.45 -2.67
C ILE A 611 8.31 33.63 -3.36
N ILE A 612 9.05 34.72 -3.56
CA ILE A 612 8.61 35.88 -4.32
C ILE A 612 9.38 35.89 -5.64
N LEU A 613 8.66 35.94 -6.75
CA LEU A 613 9.24 36.09 -8.09
C LEU A 613 9.53 37.57 -8.32
N GLU A 614 10.80 37.98 -8.19
CA GLU A 614 11.22 39.39 -8.27
C GLU A 614 11.49 39.84 -9.71
N ASP A 615 12.05 38.94 -10.51
CA ASP A 615 12.45 39.22 -11.89
C ASP A 615 12.37 37.94 -12.73
N PHE A 616 11.62 38.00 -13.81
CA PHE A 616 11.41 36.90 -14.75
C PHE A 616 11.09 37.43 -16.14
N GLU A 617 11.40 36.64 -17.15
CA GLU A 617 11.02 36.88 -18.53
C GLU A 617 10.03 35.82 -19.01
N ILE A 618 9.17 36.19 -19.95
CA ILE A 618 8.28 35.26 -20.65
C ILE A 618 8.89 34.99 -22.02
N LEU A 619 9.26 33.74 -22.26
CA LEU A 619 9.70 33.27 -23.57
C LEU A 619 8.52 32.67 -24.32
N GLU A 620 8.06 33.35 -25.36
CA GLU A 620 7.05 32.82 -26.29
C GLU A 620 7.71 31.94 -27.36
N GLU A 621 7.25 30.69 -27.48
CA GLU A 621 7.83 29.69 -28.38
C GLU A 621 6.88 29.33 -29.55
N GLY A 622 5.73 30.01 -29.63
CA GLY A 622 4.73 29.84 -30.67
C GLY A 622 3.31 30.09 -30.15
N GLU A 623 2.33 30.00 -31.04
CA GLU A 623 0.93 30.10 -30.64
C GLU A 623 0.57 28.94 -29.71
N GLY A 624 0.10 29.27 -28.50
CA GLY A 624 -0.21 28.27 -27.47
C GLY A 624 0.98 27.73 -26.68
N ARG A 625 2.19 28.28 -26.86
CA ARG A 625 3.43 27.79 -26.23
C ARG A 625 4.28 28.90 -25.63
N GLY A 626 4.65 28.74 -24.38
CA GLY A 626 5.62 29.60 -23.74
C GLY A 626 6.05 29.12 -22.36
N GLN A 627 7.14 29.70 -21.85
CA GLN A 627 7.70 29.36 -20.56
C GLN A 627 8.25 30.58 -19.82
N LEU A 628 8.27 30.51 -18.49
CA LEU A 628 8.93 31.47 -17.63
C LEU A 628 10.43 31.17 -17.53
N ILE A 629 11.25 32.21 -17.69
CA ILE A 629 12.66 32.17 -17.32
C ILE A 629 12.84 33.05 -16.08
N LEU A 630 13.12 32.41 -14.95
CA LEU A 630 13.29 33.09 -13.67
C LEU A 630 14.74 33.59 -13.54
N HIS A 631 14.91 34.90 -13.35
CA HIS A 631 16.25 35.49 -13.15
C HIS A 631 16.56 35.71 -11.67
N ARG A 632 15.56 36.11 -10.88
CA ARG A 632 15.74 36.39 -9.46
C ARG A 632 14.48 36.08 -8.67
N VAL A 633 14.69 35.39 -7.55
CA VAL A 633 13.66 35.12 -6.55
C VAL A 633 14.14 35.59 -5.18
N SER A 634 13.20 35.94 -4.30
CA SER A 634 13.46 36.24 -2.89
C SER A 634 12.57 35.38 -1.99
N VAL A 635 12.86 35.36 -0.69
CA VAL A 635 12.06 34.64 0.30
C VAL A 635 11.43 35.64 1.26
N LYS A 636 10.14 35.44 1.52
CA LYS A 636 9.41 36.12 2.58
C LYS A 636 9.13 35.12 3.70
N ASP A 637 9.82 35.29 4.83
CA ASP A 637 9.56 34.48 6.03
C ASP A 637 8.16 34.77 6.58
N ILE A 638 7.38 33.71 6.78
CA ILE A 638 6.18 33.77 7.59
C ILE A 638 6.60 33.26 8.97
N LEU A 639 7.22 34.13 9.77
CA LEU A 639 7.36 33.88 11.20
C LEU A 639 5.96 33.63 11.76
N LYS A 640 5.60 32.36 11.97
CA LYS A 640 4.38 31.97 12.68
C LYS A 640 4.48 32.57 14.10
N ARG A 641 3.63 33.57 14.36
CA ARG A 641 3.29 34.00 15.72
C ARG A 641 2.67 32.85 16.51
#